data_AF-A0A195EE03-F1
#
_entry.id   AF-A0A195EE03-F1
#
_cell.length_a   1.000
_cell.length_b   1.000
_cell.length_c   1.000
_cell.angle_alpha   90.00
_cell.angle_beta   90.00
_cell.angle_gamma   90.00
#
_symmetry.space_group_name_H-M   'P 1'
#
loop_
_entity.id
_entity.type
_entity.pdbx_description
1 polymer ?
#
loop_
_entity_poly.entity_id
_entity_poly.type
_entity_poly.pdbx_seq_one_letter_code
_entity_poly.pdbx_strand_id
1 'polypeptide(L)'
;MALSFIRTGALQYGNSHLRLFANVSTMKTGLVLGVYETESEDNVVLTPTAAKYNELVNGKLLKNILLVILVMSTPGDSNMGNDSSAGSSGGLGDGSGKFNKPHPPTNVLQRMTGILEDKSNDYMCPICFDLIDTAYITRCGHTFCHHCIVKCLEIKDRCPKCSFTLSEQDIFPNFLLDELVSKYKTRTKGLAQLGSYADNSRHRAAGNDSSAPVSDGLRSIVAAESANLTLPDVNVMLEVLTQRKHLLEAETCTAQNKLLHEFLKHLLQQKEEQKNQLQKEVALIKKDMEEVENILKDVQSKSIRREMLGLIDIIDSNMIKPNEKATGTTDTFTNPSVSQPGGSTLAIRRKRLHAHFDDFVQCYFDSRGKELLLGQKTQSQSEAQQHGGMHSTSSGLDVFRENLVKFSRYNSLRPLATLNYSSDLFNNSTIVSSIEFDKDNEFFAIAGVTKRIKVFDYGAVIRDTVDIHYPCVEMVSSSKISCVSWNSFHKGMLASSDYEGTVTVWDAMTGQRTKAFQEHEKRCWSVDFNDVDTRLIASGSDDARVKLWALNTDYSVASLEAKANVCCVKFNPRSSCHLAFGSADHCVHYYDLRNMKEALCIFKGHRKAVSYVKFINKEEIVSASTDSQLKMWNINNPLCLRSFVGHVNEKNFVGLATDGDYVACGSENNALYVYYKGLTKQLFSYKFDAVRSILEVQDRREEDLNEFVSAVKPHDKVTLLLVALLKPLNRAGPKIPKGHARVFWGLDETDYSGVAVVGLGKQGLAINKLEEIHEGKESVRAAAAAGCRALDDVEIKDIKLETLGDAEAAAEGAGLSTWLYQGYKNEEKKKKLPKISLYGEEGEAEWRVGIIKAQAQNWARELSDTPANLMTPTIFSQRVFEVLTHLGVDVQVHDKSWAEQKINDCSQPSSEMDEMRADMSGAACVAATIRAAAELKLKKNIVGLIPLTENLPSGHATKPGDLVRAMNGKTIIVDNTDAEGRLILADALCYAEQFNPRFILDIATLTGAMRIALSNSATGVFTNDGNLYETLRNAGTVTGDRVWRFPLWQHFTDEVTKKVKGADINNIAKCKGGGSCTAAAFLREFVTKDTPWMHLDIAGVMGPAHDELPYIPAGMTGRPTRTLIQFLQALC
;
A
#
# COMPACT_ATOMS: atom_id res chain seq x y z
N MET A 1 29.42 -12.46 39.21
CA MET A 1 28.94 -12.43 40.62
C MET A 1 27.55 -11.81 40.66
N ALA A 2 26.79 -12.02 41.73
CA ALA A 2 25.55 -11.32 42.10
C ALA A 2 24.44 -11.20 41.02
N LEU A 3 23.45 -12.10 41.14
CA LEU A 3 22.04 -11.73 40.93
C LEU A 3 21.55 -10.83 42.09
N SER A 4 20.37 -10.20 41.93
CA SER A 4 19.77 -9.16 42.79
C SER A 4 20.51 -7.80 42.73
N PHE A 5 19.84 -6.65 42.67
CA PHE A 5 18.48 -6.33 43.11
C PHE A 5 17.49 -5.94 42.00
N ILE A 6 16.20 -6.18 42.26
CA ILE A 6 15.03 -5.71 41.50
C ILE A 6 14.11 -4.96 42.48
N ARG A 7 13.26 -4.06 41.96
CA ARG A 7 12.29 -3.18 42.67
C ARG A 7 12.95 -1.88 43.19
N THR A 8 12.24 -0.75 43.22
CA THR A 8 10.80 -0.51 42.94
C THR A 8 10.55 0.10 41.55
N GLY A 9 9.28 0.19 41.15
CA GLY A 9 8.88 0.89 39.93
C GLY A 9 7.43 1.35 40.00
N ALA A 10 7.12 2.44 39.31
CA ALA A 10 5.77 2.91 39.03
C ALA A 10 5.81 3.89 37.84
N LEU A 11 5.16 3.54 36.73
CA LEU A 11 4.09 4.31 36.10
C LEU A 11 3.58 3.60 34.83
N GLN A 12 2.48 4.08 34.27
CA GLN A 12 1.52 3.29 33.50
C GLN A 12 1.41 3.70 32.01
N TYR A 13 1.01 2.73 31.19
CA TYR A 13 0.27 2.85 29.91
C TYR A 13 0.53 4.07 28.99
N GLY A 14 1.06 3.82 27.78
CA GLY A 14 1.06 4.80 26.69
C GLY A 14 1.53 4.26 25.32
N ASN A 15 0.58 3.96 24.43
CA ASN A 15 0.71 3.85 22.97
C ASN A 15 1.91 3.09 22.35
N SER A 16 1.70 1.81 22.09
CA SER A 16 2.54 0.98 21.21
C SER A 16 2.16 1.13 19.72
N HIS A 17 3.06 1.67 18.89
CA HIS A 17 2.99 1.52 17.42
C HIS A 17 4.38 1.28 16.81
N LEU A 18 4.46 0.41 15.80
CA LEU A 18 5.71 -0.18 15.33
C LEU A 18 6.47 0.69 14.31
N ARG A 19 7.81 0.63 14.40
CA ARG A 19 8.74 0.97 13.30
C ARG A 19 8.81 -0.21 12.32
N LEU A 20 8.77 0.04 11.01
CA LEU A 20 9.19 -0.89 9.96
C LEU A 20 9.95 -0.13 8.86
N PHE A 21 10.93 -0.79 8.27
CA PHE A 21 12.07 -0.18 7.56
C PHE A 21 11.76 0.74 6.38
N ALA A 22 12.50 1.85 6.32
CA ALA A 22 13.03 2.42 5.07
C ALA A 22 14.52 2.73 5.27
N ASN A 23 15.40 2.09 4.51
CA ASN A 23 16.85 2.26 4.63
C ASN A 23 17.34 3.34 3.64
N VAL A 24 17.02 4.59 3.92
CA VAL A 24 17.30 5.75 3.05
C VAL A 24 18.39 6.60 3.69
N SER A 25 19.60 6.56 3.10
CA SER A 25 20.78 7.32 3.57
C SER A 25 20.83 8.77 3.06
N THR A 26 19.74 9.26 2.48
CA THR A 26 19.62 10.59 1.86
C THR A 26 18.49 11.39 2.52
N MET A 27 18.87 12.41 3.31
CA MET A 27 18.03 13.43 3.95
C MET A 27 16.72 12.98 4.63
N LYS A 28 16.79 12.75 5.96
CA LYS A 28 15.63 12.64 6.86
C LYS A 28 14.96 14.02 7.12
N THR A 29 14.40 14.66 6.10
CA THR A 29 13.48 15.79 6.29
C THR A 29 12.05 15.27 6.46
N GLY A 30 11.25 15.91 7.31
CA GLY A 30 9.84 15.56 7.53
C GLY A 30 8.92 16.78 7.63
N LEU A 31 7.62 16.53 7.57
CA LEU A 31 6.59 17.55 7.44
C LEU A 31 5.51 17.41 8.51
N VAL A 32 5.01 18.52 9.06
CA VAL A 32 3.88 18.57 10.00
C VAL A 32 2.68 19.26 9.33
N LEU A 33 1.51 18.63 9.38
CA LEU A 33 0.26 19.06 8.74
C LEU A 33 -0.97 18.92 9.65
N GLY A 34 -1.94 19.82 9.53
CA GLY A 34 -3.10 19.90 10.43
C GLY A 34 -4.40 19.28 9.89
N VAL A 35 -5.24 18.80 10.82
CA VAL A 35 -6.64 18.45 10.57
C VAL A 35 -7.57 18.99 11.67
N TYR A 36 -8.76 19.46 11.26
CA TYR A 36 -9.85 19.86 12.15
C TYR A 36 -10.88 18.73 12.30
N GLU A 37 -11.47 18.66 13.48
CA GLU A 37 -12.57 17.75 13.82
C GLU A 37 -13.90 18.23 13.20
N THR A 38 -14.69 17.29 12.64
CA THR A 38 -16.07 17.53 12.18
C THR A 38 -17.09 16.78 13.02
N GLU A 39 -18.34 17.25 12.99
CA GLU A 39 -19.47 16.67 13.73
C GLU A 39 -19.89 15.28 13.23
N SER A 40 -19.69 14.96 11.93
CA SER A 40 -19.83 13.59 11.42
C SER A 40 -18.63 12.72 11.82
N GLU A 41 -18.86 11.52 12.34
CA GLU A 41 -17.81 10.66 12.92
C GLU A 41 -16.78 10.15 11.89
N ASP A 42 -17.14 10.03 10.60
CA ASP A 42 -16.25 9.50 9.56
C ASP A 42 -15.34 10.53 8.87
N ASN A 43 -15.56 11.84 9.08
CA ASN A 43 -14.83 12.91 8.40
C ASN A 43 -13.87 13.67 9.33
N VAL A 44 -12.83 14.26 8.73
CA VAL A 44 -12.01 15.34 9.29
C VAL A 44 -11.61 16.29 8.16
N VAL A 45 -11.48 17.59 8.45
CA VAL A 45 -11.17 18.63 7.45
C VAL A 45 -9.68 18.92 7.46
N LEU A 46 -9.02 18.82 6.30
CA LEU A 46 -7.62 19.23 6.14
C LEU A 46 -7.50 20.76 6.28
N THR A 47 -6.38 21.27 6.82
CA THR A 47 -6.02 22.69 6.62
C THR A 47 -5.88 22.99 5.12
N PRO A 48 -5.97 24.27 4.68
CA PRO A 48 -5.73 24.62 3.28
C PRO A 48 -4.37 24.16 2.76
N THR A 49 -3.35 24.16 3.62
CA THR A 49 -1.99 23.73 3.27
C THR A 49 -1.84 22.21 3.23
N ALA A 50 -2.49 21.48 4.15
CA ALA A 50 -2.57 20.02 4.08
C ALA A 50 -3.40 19.54 2.89
N ALA A 51 -4.41 20.30 2.45
CA ALA A 51 -5.16 20.05 1.23
C ALA A 51 -4.28 20.22 -0.03
N LYS A 52 -3.60 21.37 -0.18
CA LYS A 52 -2.62 21.63 -1.25
C LYS A 52 -1.53 20.54 -1.30
N TYR A 53 -0.96 20.14 -0.15
CA TYR A 53 0.04 19.07 -0.08
C TYR A 53 -0.54 17.71 -0.43
N ASN A 54 -1.75 17.38 0.04
CA ASN A 54 -2.44 16.17 -0.35
C ASN A 54 -2.63 16.09 -1.88
N GLU A 55 -3.05 17.18 -2.52
CA GLU A 55 -3.20 17.26 -3.98
C GLU A 55 -1.87 17.02 -4.69
N LEU A 56 -0.80 17.70 -4.27
CA LEU A 56 0.56 17.50 -4.77
C LEU A 56 1.02 16.04 -4.65
N VAL A 57 0.83 15.42 -3.48
CA VAL A 57 1.20 14.03 -3.22
C VAL A 57 0.34 13.05 -4.00
N ASN A 58 -0.98 13.29 -4.15
CA ASN A 58 -1.83 12.47 -5.03
C ASN A 58 -1.31 12.50 -6.48
N GLY A 59 -0.70 13.61 -6.92
CA GLY A 59 0.01 13.70 -8.20
C GLY A 59 1.32 12.90 -8.30
N LYS A 60 2.01 12.64 -7.18
CA LYS A 60 3.25 11.84 -7.12
C LYS A 60 3.02 10.33 -6.92
N LEU A 61 2.07 9.94 -6.07
CA LEU A 61 2.06 8.62 -5.40
C LEU A 61 1.34 7.48 -6.17
N LEU A 62 1.06 7.63 -7.47
CA LEU A 62 0.12 6.75 -8.17
C LEU A 62 0.70 5.92 -9.32
N LYS A 63 0.91 4.63 -9.00
CA LYS A 63 0.66 3.51 -9.92
C LYS A 63 -0.30 2.50 -9.29
N ASN A 64 -1.60 2.72 -9.49
CA ASN A 64 -2.66 1.74 -9.27
C ASN A 64 -3.28 1.42 -10.62
N ILE A 65 -3.50 0.14 -10.92
CA ILE A 65 -4.22 -0.24 -12.13
C ILE A 65 -5.70 0.01 -11.88
N LEU A 66 -6.24 1.04 -12.51
CA LEU A 66 -7.67 1.27 -12.58
C LEU A 66 -8.14 0.75 -13.94
N LEU A 67 -9.16 -0.12 -13.95
CA LEU A 67 -9.70 -0.71 -15.17
C LEU A 67 -11.11 -0.16 -15.36
N VAL A 68 -11.38 0.47 -16.50
CA VAL A 68 -12.76 0.70 -16.93
C VAL A 68 -13.17 -0.49 -17.78
N ILE A 69 -14.29 -1.08 -17.39
CA ILE A 69 -14.77 -2.39 -17.83
C ILE A 69 -16.25 -2.22 -18.17
N LEU A 70 -16.67 -2.74 -19.32
CA LEU A 70 -18.03 -2.61 -19.79
C LEU A 70 -18.66 -4.00 -19.96
N VAL A 71 -19.86 -4.14 -19.42
CA VAL A 71 -20.68 -5.36 -19.39
C VAL A 71 -21.82 -5.20 -20.37
N MET A 72 -22.11 -6.22 -21.16
CA MET A 72 -23.15 -6.20 -22.19
C MET A 72 -23.93 -7.49 -22.25
N SER A 73 -25.23 -7.35 -22.49
CA SER A 73 -26.15 -8.43 -22.82
C SER A 73 -26.39 -8.46 -24.33
N THR A 74 -26.25 -9.62 -24.97
CA THR A 74 -26.64 -9.79 -26.38
C THR A 74 -28.16 -9.99 -26.49
N PRO A 75 -28.87 -9.37 -27.45
CA PRO A 75 -30.26 -9.73 -27.72
C PRO A 75 -30.34 -11.19 -28.18
N GLY A 76 -31.32 -11.94 -27.67
CA GLY A 76 -31.55 -13.33 -28.08
C GLY A 76 -31.93 -13.43 -29.55
N ASP A 77 -31.41 -14.47 -30.22
CA ASP A 77 -31.53 -14.62 -31.67
C ASP A 77 -32.99 -14.68 -32.15
N SER A 78 -33.30 -13.80 -33.11
CA SER A 78 -34.46 -13.92 -33.98
C SER A 78 -33.99 -13.77 -35.43
N ASN A 79 -34.32 -14.77 -36.25
CA ASN A 79 -33.78 -15.05 -37.58
C ASN A 79 -33.30 -13.82 -38.40
N MET A 80 -31.98 -13.64 -38.48
CA MET A 80 -31.34 -13.01 -39.64
C MET A 80 -31.15 -14.08 -40.71
N GLY A 81 -31.78 -13.92 -41.88
CA GLY A 81 -31.79 -14.92 -42.93
C GLY A 81 -30.45 -15.04 -43.68
N ASN A 82 -30.10 -16.26 -44.08
CA ASN A 82 -29.09 -16.50 -45.11
C ASN A 82 -29.68 -16.16 -46.49
N ASP A 83 -29.14 -15.14 -47.15
CA ASP A 83 -29.33 -14.92 -48.58
C ASP A 83 -28.03 -15.23 -49.34
N SER A 84 -27.89 -16.47 -49.79
CA SER A 84 -27.07 -16.89 -50.95
C SER A 84 -27.41 -18.36 -51.27
N SER A 85 -27.43 -18.69 -52.56
CA SER A 85 -28.27 -19.78 -53.09
C SER A 85 -27.53 -20.99 -53.68
N ALA A 86 -28.29 -22.07 -53.86
CA ALA A 86 -27.98 -23.36 -54.53
C ALA A 86 -27.24 -24.41 -53.66
N GLY A 87 -27.76 -25.65 -53.51
CA GLY A 87 -29.09 -26.15 -53.90
C GLY A 87 -29.29 -27.67 -53.71
N SER A 88 -30.56 -28.12 -53.61
CA SER A 88 -31.08 -29.53 -53.58
C SER A 88 -30.60 -30.45 -52.42
N SER A 89 -31.37 -31.41 -51.86
CA SER A 89 -32.83 -31.70 -51.73
C SER A 89 -33.02 -33.02 -50.93
N GLY A 90 -34.07 -33.32 -50.14
CA GLY A 90 -35.24 -32.55 -49.69
C GLY A 90 -36.46 -33.45 -49.33
N GLY A 91 -36.93 -33.43 -48.07
CA GLY A 91 -38.09 -34.22 -47.54
C GLY A 91 -37.73 -35.22 -46.41
N LEU A 92 -38.62 -35.72 -45.52
CA LEU A 92 -40.06 -35.48 -45.23
C LEU A 92 -40.44 -36.03 -43.81
N GLY A 93 -41.48 -35.48 -43.13
CA GLY A 93 -42.15 -36.02 -41.90
C GLY A 93 -41.49 -35.67 -40.54
N ASP A 94 -42.12 -35.21 -39.43
CA ASP A 94 -43.48 -35.33 -38.80
C ASP A 94 -43.68 -36.58 -37.89
N GLY A 95 -44.15 -36.55 -36.62
CA GLY A 95 -44.44 -35.44 -35.67
C GLY A 95 -45.09 -35.89 -34.30
N SER A 96 -45.03 -35.05 -33.25
CA SER A 96 -45.68 -35.17 -31.89
C SER A 96 -45.24 -36.34 -30.94
N GLY A 97 -45.41 -36.33 -29.58
CA GLY A 97 -45.72 -35.27 -28.59
C GLY A 97 -46.18 -35.81 -27.17
N LYS A 98 -45.90 -35.08 -26.06
CA LYS A 98 -46.40 -35.24 -24.64
C LYS A 98 -45.91 -36.50 -23.83
N PHE A 99 -45.96 -36.63 -22.48
CA PHE A 99 -46.32 -35.77 -21.31
C PHE A 99 -45.68 -36.28 -19.96
N ASN A 100 -45.40 -35.38 -19.00
CA ASN A 100 -45.40 -35.44 -17.50
C ASN A 100 -44.72 -36.52 -16.57
N LYS A 101 -44.30 -36.02 -15.39
CA LYS A 101 -43.89 -36.67 -14.09
C LYS A 101 -45.12 -37.06 -13.22
N PRO A 102 -45.10 -37.87 -12.10
CA PRO A 102 -44.23 -37.74 -10.89
C PRO A 102 -43.91 -39.02 -10.04
N HIS A 103 -43.48 -38.85 -8.78
CA HIS A 103 -43.07 -39.82 -7.71
C HIS A 103 -43.99 -39.73 -6.46
N PRO A 104 -43.80 -40.47 -5.33
CA PRO A 104 -43.35 -41.85 -5.03
C PRO A 104 -44.47 -42.65 -4.25
N PRO A 105 -44.25 -43.80 -3.53
CA PRO A 105 -43.65 -43.82 -2.17
C PRO A 105 -42.90 -45.15 -1.74
N THR A 106 -42.56 -45.26 -0.44
CA THR A 106 -41.90 -46.37 0.31
C THR A 106 -42.90 -47.50 0.73
N ASN A 107 -42.61 -48.57 1.49
CA ASN A 107 -41.52 -48.94 2.44
C ASN A 107 -41.53 -50.46 2.79
N VAL A 108 -40.49 -51.02 3.46
CA VAL A 108 -40.56 -52.04 4.58
C VAL A 108 -39.16 -52.59 5.01
N LEU A 109 -39.09 -53.00 6.29
CA LEU A 109 -37.96 -53.44 7.14
C LEU A 109 -37.20 -54.73 6.70
N GLN A 110 -36.10 -55.20 7.32
CA GLN A 110 -34.93 -54.61 8.07
C GLN A 110 -34.13 -55.76 8.76
N ARG A 111 -32.82 -55.91 8.51
CA ARG A 111 -31.87 -56.47 9.50
C ARG A 111 -30.41 -56.10 9.19
N MET A 112 -29.58 -56.11 10.24
CA MET A 112 -28.16 -55.71 10.24
C MET A 112 -27.28 -56.95 9.87
N THR A 113 -26.00 -56.90 9.49
CA THR A 113 -24.87 -56.08 9.99
C THR A 113 -23.67 -56.02 9.01
N GLY A 114 -23.10 -54.83 8.81
CA GLY A 114 -21.64 -54.53 8.87
C GLY A 114 -20.62 -55.00 7.80
N ILE A 115 -19.51 -54.24 7.78
CA ILE A 115 -18.16 -54.55 7.25
C ILE A 115 -17.86 -54.22 5.76
N LEU A 116 -16.87 -53.33 5.57
CA LEU A 116 -16.05 -53.02 4.38
C LEU A 116 -16.77 -52.73 3.04
N GLU A 117 -16.77 -51.44 2.65
CA GLU A 117 -16.89 -51.06 1.24
C GLU A 117 -15.58 -51.38 0.50
N ASP A 118 -15.66 -52.22 -0.52
CA ASP A 118 -14.52 -52.78 -1.24
C ASP A 118 -14.27 -52.08 -2.60
N LYS A 119 -12.99 -51.98 -3.00
CA LYS A 119 -12.54 -51.30 -4.23
C LYS A 119 -12.50 -52.23 -5.46
N SER A 120 -13.46 -53.14 -5.56
CA SER A 120 -13.48 -54.21 -6.58
C SER A 120 -14.34 -53.91 -7.82
N ASN A 121 -15.22 -52.90 -7.77
CA ASN A 121 -16.20 -52.63 -8.85
C ASN A 121 -15.65 -51.91 -10.09
N ASP A 122 -14.51 -51.21 -10.02
CA ASP A 122 -14.02 -50.35 -11.11
C ASP A 122 -13.61 -51.12 -12.40
N TYR A 123 -13.43 -52.43 -12.31
CA TYR A 123 -13.02 -53.31 -13.42
C TYR A 123 -14.17 -54.20 -13.95
N MET A 124 -15.40 -54.00 -13.47
CA MET A 124 -16.55 -54.85 -13.76
C MET A 124 -17.38 -54.30 -14.93
N CYS A 125 -17.84 -55.18 -15.83
CA CYS A 125 -18.64 -54.81 -16.98
C CYS A 125 -20.11 -54.58 -16.57
N PRO A 126 -20.70 -53.37 -16.78
CA PRO A 126 -22.07 -53.05 -16.35
C PRO A 126 -23.21 -53.82 -17.05
N ILE A 127 -22.92 -54.84 -17.87
CA ILE A 127 -23.90 -55.62 -18.64
C ILE A 127 -23.94 -57.08 -18.17
N CYS A 128 -22.78 -57.72 -17.96
CA CYS A 128 -22.69 -59.10 -17.45
C CYS A 128 -22.34 -59.19 -15.95
N PHE A 129 -21.87 -58.09 -15.33
CA PHE A 129 -21.41 -58.04 -13.94
C PHE A 129 -20.21 -58.93 -13.61
N ASP A 130 -19.45 -59.34 -14.62
CA ASP A 130 -18.12 -59.96 -14.52
C ASP A 130 -16.99 -58.94 -14.75
N LEU A 131 -15.73 -59.31 -14.44
CA LEU A 131 -14.56 -58.54 -14.85
C LEU A 131 -14.53 -58.34 -16.36
N ILE A 132 -14.21 -57.13 -16.82
CA ILE A 132 -14.12 -56.81 -18.25
C ILE A 132 -13.13 -57.75 -18.95
N ASP A 133 -13.52 -58.33 -20.08
CA ASP A 133 -12.68 -59.33 -20.78
C ASP A 133 -11.95 -58.78 -22.00
N THR A 134 -12.64 -57.92 -22.75
CA THR A 134 -12.07 -57.08 -23.82
C THR A 134 -12.74 -55.71 -23.73
N ALA A 135 -12.03 -54.71 -23.23
CA ALA A 135 -12.55 -53.40 -22.91
C ALA A 135 -12.80 -52.58 -24.19
N TYR A 136 -14.05 -52.22 -24.46
CA TYR A 136 -14.42 -51.32 -25.55
C TYR A 136 -15.15 -50.09 -25.00
N ILE A 137 -14.64 -48.92 -25.36
CA ILE A 137 -15.22 -47.62 -25.00
C ILE A 137 -16.14 -47.15 -26.12
N THR A 138 -17.37 -46.80 -25.74
CA THR A 138 -18.37 -46.19 -26.62
C THR A 138 -18.05 -44.70 -26.83
N ARG A 139 -18.53 -44.11 -27.93
CA ARG A 139 -18.39 -42.66 -28.23
C ARG A 139 -18.87 -41.72 -27.11
N CYS A 140 -19.79 -42.18 -26.27
CA CYS A 140 -20.26 -41.48 -25.06
C CYS A 140 -19.42 -41.75 -23.79
N GLY A 141 -18.18 -42.26 -23.92
CA GLY A 141 -17.20 -42.41 -22.84
C GLY A 141 -17.38 -43.64 -21.93
N HIS A 142 -18.41 -44.46 -22.15
CA HIS A 142 -18.70 -45.61 -21.31
C HIS A 142 -18.03 -46.89 -21.83
N THR A 143 -17.35 -47.64 -20.95
CA THR A 143 -16.62 -48.87 -21.30
C THR A 143 -17.35 -50.13 -20.85
N PHE A 144 -17.31 -51.17 -21.68
CA PHE A 144 -17.95 -52.47 -21.50
C PHE A 144 -17.07 -53.60 -22.07
N CYS A 145 -17.44 -54.87 -21.87
CA CYS A 145 -16.91 -55.97 -22.69
C CYS A 145 -17.38 -55.81 -24.15
N HIS A 146 -16.49 -56.04 -25.13
CA HIS A 146 -16.79 -56.01 -26.56
C HIS A 146 -18.06 -56.79 -26.92
N HIS A 147 -18.10 -58.07 -26.55
CA HIS A 147 -19.21 -58.97 -26.86
C HIS A 147 -20.53 -58.55 -26.18
N CYS A 148 -20.46 -57.85 -25.04
CA CYS A 148 -21.64 -57.35 -24.34
C CYS A 148 -22.19 -56.08 -24.98
N ILE A 149 -21.33 -55.13 -25.40
CA ILE A 149 -21.83 -53.92 -26.07
C ILE A 149 -22.34 -54.23 -27.48
N VAL A 150 -21.65 -55.07 -28.27
CA VAL A 150 -22.15 -55.50 -29.60
C VAL A 150 -23.53 -56.16 -29.48
N LYS A 151 -23.72 -57.13 -28.58
CA LYS A 151 -25.03 -57.76 -28.33
C LYS A 151 -26.10 -56.80 -27.79
N CYS A 152 -25.72 -55.71 -27.11
CA CYS A 152 -26.67 -54.66 -26.77
C CYS A 152 -27.08 -53.87 -28.02
N LEU A 153 -26.14 -53.54 -28.91
CA LEU A 153 -26.41 -52.79 -30.16
C LEU A 153 -27.23 -53.60 -31.18
N GLU A 154 -27.07 -54.93 -31.22
CA GLU A 154 -27.94 -55.86 -31.98
C GLU A 154 -29.42 -55.78 -31.56
N ILE A 155 -29.71 -55.37 -30.31
CA ILE A 155 -31.06 -55.37 -29.73
C ILE A 155 -31.61 -53.94 -29.59
N LYS A 156 -30.77 -52.95 -29.29
CA LYS A 156 -31.10 -51.51 -29.17
C LYS A 156 -29.91 -50.64 -29.57
N ASP A 157 -30.16 -49.63 -30.39
CA ASP A 157 -29.22 -48.65 -30.93
C ASP A 157 -28.55 -47.71 -29.89
N ARG A 158 -28.42 -48.10 -28.61
CA ARG A 158 -28.18 -47.17 -27.48
C ARG A 158 -27.24 -47.72 -26.41
N CYS A 159 -26.43 -46.82 -25.86
CA CYS A 159 -25.56 -47.10 -24.71
C CYS A 159 -26.36 -47.56 -23.48
N PRO A 160 -26.11 -48.77 -22.93
CA PRO A 160 -26.84 -49.29 -21.77
C PRO A 160 -26.73 -48.44 -20.49
N LYS A 161 -25.74 -47.54 -20.39
CA LYS A 161 -25.49 -46.71 -19.19
C LYS A 161 -25.99 -45.25 -19.30
N CYS A 162 -26.24 -44.73 -20.50
CA CYS A 162 -26.69 -43.33 -20.68
C CYS A 162 -27.67 -43.09 -21.84
N SER A 163 -28.15 -44.14 -22.51
CA SER A 163 -29.16 -44.10 -23.59
C SER A 163 -28.79 -43.28 -24.84
N PHE A 164 -27.56 -42.76 -24.93
CA PHE A 164 -26.99 -42.13 -26.12
C PHE A 164 -26.98 -43.11 -27.30
N THR A 165 -27.39 -42.67 -28.49
CA THR A 165 -27.45 -43.52 -29.69
C THR A 165 -26.06 -43.88 -30.20
N LEU A 166 -25.85 -45.14 -30.56
CA LEU A 166 -24.58 -45.72 -30.99
C LEU A 166 -24.80 -46.71 -32.14
N SER A 167 -23.88 -46.71 -33.10
CA SER A 167 -23.70 -47.77 -34.09
C SER A 167 -22.50 -48.65 -33.75
N GLU A 168 -22.28 -49.74 -34.49
CA GLU A 168 -21.04 -50.55 -34.40
C GLU A 168 -19.77 -49.75 -34.75
N GLN A 169 -19.90 -48.61 -35.43
CA GLN A 169 -18.77 -47.72 -35.74
C GLN A 169 -18.45 -46.74 -34.59
N ASP A 170 -19.27 -46.73 -33.53
CA ASP A 170 -19.13 -45.87 -32.36
C ASP A 170 -18.55 -46.60 -31.12
N ILE A 171 -18.00 -47.81 -31.31
CA ILE A 171 -17.27 -48.57 -30.29
C ILE A 171 -15.79 -48.70 -30.66
N PHE A 172 -14.91 -48.41 -29.71
CA PHE A 172 -13.45 -48.36 -29.91
C PHE A 172 -12.73 -49.22 -28.86
N PRO A 173 -11.64 -49.94 -29.20
CA PRO A 173 -10.90 -50.71 -28.22
C PRO A 173 -10.24 -49.80 -27.18
N ASN A 174 -10.42 -50.12 -25.90
CA ASN A 174 -9.85 -49.41 -24.76
C ASN A 174 -8.62 -50.16 -24.22
N PHE A 175 -7.56 -50.18 -25.03
CA PHE A 175 -6.32 -50.92 -24.75
C PHE A 175 -5.71 -50.60 -23.37
N LEU A 176 -5.84 -49.35 -22.89
CA LEU A 176 -5.36 -48.93 -21.58
C LEU A 176 -6.12 -49.61 -20.43
N LEU A 177 -7.44 -49.75 -20.54
CA LEU A 177 -8.21 -50.47 -19.53
C LEU A 177 -7.98 -51.99 -19.63
N ASP A 178 -7.85 -52.55 -20.84
CA ASP A 178 -7.50 -53.97 -21.00
C ASP A 178 -6.14 -54.31 -20.38
N GLU A 179 -5.13 -53.44 -20.53
CA GLU A 179 -3.83 -53.64 -19.88
C GLU A 179 -3.95 -53.61 -18.34
N LEU A 180 -4.76 -52.71 -17.80
CA LEU A 180 -5.02 -52.59 -16.36
C LEU A 180 -5.82 -53.78 -15.80
N VAL A 181 -6.88 -54.23 -16.50
CA VAL A 181 -7.69 -55.37 -16.11
C VAL A 181 -6.89 -56.67 -16.26
N SER A 182 -6.05 -56.79 -17.29
CA SER A 182 -5.09 -57.90 -17.43
C SER A 182 -4.09 -57.93 -16.26
N LYS A 183 -3.49 -56.79 -15.91
CA LYS A 183 -2.62 -56.66 -14.73
C LYS A 183 -3.38 -57.01 -13.43
N TYR A 184 -4.65 -56.65 -13.29
CA TYR A 184 -5.50 -57.01 -12.15
C TYR A 184 -5.81 -58.52 -12.10
N LYS A 185 -6.16 -59.14 -13.23
CA LYS A 185 -6.34 -60.60 -13.40
C LYS A 185 -5.05 -61.36 -13.04
N THR A 186 -3.87 -60.84 -13.39
CA THR A 186 -2.58 -61.43 -13.00
C THR A 186 -2.31 -61.27 -11.50
N ARG A 187 -2.58 -60.09 -10.93
CA ARG A 187 -2.34 -59.79 -9.50
C ARG A 187 -3.23 -60.60 -8.56
N THR A 188 -4.48 -60.84 -8.93
CA THR A 188 -5.40 -61.70 -8.17
C THR A 188 -5.04 -63.19 -8.31
N LYS A 189 -4.70 -63.68 -9.51
CA LYS A 189 -4.18 -65.05 -9.69
C LYS A 189 -2.89 -65.31 -8.91
N GLY A 190 -2.01 -64.32 -8.77
CA GLY A 190 -0.79 -64.40 -7.96
C GLY A 190 -1.05 -64.59 -6.45
N LEU A 191 -2.18 -64.11 -5.92
CA LEU A 191 -2.58 -64.39 -4.53
C LEU A 191 -3.23 -65.77 -4.36
N ALA A 192 -3.84 -66.33 -5.41
CA ALA A 192 -4.53 -67.62 -5.34
C ALA A 192 -3.60 -68.85 -5.32
N GLN A 193 -2.32 -68.71 -5.70
CA GLN A 193 -1.37 -69.83 -5.79
C GLN A 193 -0.61 -70.16 -4.49
N LEU A 194 -0.94 -69.51 -3.37
CA LEU A 194 -0.33 -69.76 -2.04
C LEU A 194 -1.22 -70.62 -1.11
N GLY A 195 -2.30 -71.23 -1.63
CA GLY A 195 -3.39 -71.78 -0.80
C GLY A 195 -3.94 -73.16 -1.16
N SER A 196 -3.22 -74.02 -1.90
CA SER A 196 -3.74 -75.37 -2.26
C SER A 196 -2.68 -76.44 -2.57
N TYR A 197 -1.94 -76.87 -1.55
CA TYR A 197 -1.22 -78.16 -1.60
C TYR A 197 -2.18 -79.33 -1.26
N ALA A 198 -2.95 -79.80 -2.25
CA ALA A 198 -3.73 -81.04 -2.14
C ALA A 198 -4.02 -81.70 -3.51
N ASP A 199 -3.52 -82.94 -3.65
CA ASP A 199 -3.97 -84.04 -4.50
C ASP A 199 -4.05 -84.00 -6.05
N ASN A 200 -3.47 -85.07 -6.62
CA ASN A 200 -3.92 -85.88 -7.77
C ASN A 200 -4.12 -85.26 -9.18
N SER A 201 -3.03 -85.31 -9.93
CA SER A 201 -2.92 -85.84 -11.30
C SER A 201 -4.19 -86.31 -12.06
N ARG A 202 -4.40 -85.83 -13.30
CA ARG A 202 -4.29 -86.60 -14.57
C ARG A 202 -4.90 -85.90 -15.81
N HIS A 203 -4.26 -86.18 -16.97
CA HIS A 203 -4.74 -86.16 -18.37
C HIS A 203 -5.10 -84.86 -19.13
N ARG A 204 -4.60 -84.86 -20.38
CA ARG A 204 -4.68 -83.88 -21.47
C ARG A 204 -5.94 -84.07 -22.35
N ALA A 205 -6.42 -82.99 -22.98
CA ALA A 205 -6.87 -82.87 -24.39
C ALA A 205 -7.09 -81.35 -24.66
N ALA A 206 -6.63 -80.69 -25.74
CA ALA A 206 -6.85 -80.86 -27.19
C ALA A 206 -8.29 -80.52 -27.65
N GLY A 207 -8.57 -79.80 -28.74
CA GLY A 207 -7.70 -79.06 -29.70
C GLY A 207 -7.83 -77.52 -29.56
N ASN A 208 -8.02 -76.66 -30.58
CA ASN A 208 -7.66 -76.48 -32.03
C ASN A 208 -8.53 -75.29 -32.56
N ASP A 209 -8.38 -74.57 -33.68
CA ASP A 209 -7.48 -74.44 -34.86
C ASP A 209 -7.79 -73.07 -35.55
N SER A 210 -7.10 -72.48 -36.54
CA SER A 210 -5.77 -72.69 -37.18
C SER A 210 -5.34 -71.44 -38.01
N SER A 211 -4.04 -71.23 -38.23
CA SER A 211 -3.44 -70.59 -39.43
C SER A 211 -1.92 -70.80 -39.43
N ALA A 212 -1.27 -70.86 -40.60
CA ALA A 212 0.13 -71.29 -40.79
C ALA A 212 1.06 -70.14 -41.25
N PRO A 213 2.41 -70.30 -41.22
CA PRO A 213 3.10 -70.89 -42.39
C PRO A 213 4.42 -71.67 -42.16
N VAL A 214 4.72 -72.58 -43.12
CA VAL A 214 6.05 -73.00 -43.66
C VAL A 214 7.21 -73.42 -42.72
N SER A 215 7.58 -74.71 -42.76
CA SER A 215 8.93 -75.22 -42.38
C SER A 215 9.30 -76.61 -42.95
N ASP A 216 8.80 -76.97 -44.15
CA ASP A 216 8.74 -78.38 -44.60
C ASP A 216 10.04 -79.05 -45.11
N GLY A 217 11.15 -78.31 -45.30
CA GLY A 217 12.37 -78.86 -45.89
C GLY A 217 13.06 -79.98 -45.10
N LEU A 218 12.89 -80.00 -43.77
CA LEU A 218 13.43 -81.07 -42.91
C LEU A 218 12.52 -82.31 -42.87
N ARG A 219 11.21 -82.14 -43.07
CA ARG A 219 10.25 -83.26 -43.04
C ARG A 219 10.41 -84.19 -44.22
N SER A 220 10.65 -83.66 -45.42
CA SER A 220 10.87 -84.49 -46.62
C SER A 220 12.14 -85.33 -46.54
N ILE A 221 13.23 -84.77 -46.00
CA ILE A 221 14.52 -85.49 -45.81
C ILE A 221 14.35 -86.61 -44.78
N VAL A 222 13.81 -86.30 -43.59
CA VAL A 222 13.59 -87.31 -42.54
C VAL A 222 12.58 -88.39 -42.98
N ALA A 223 11.57 -88.04 -43.79
CA ALA A 223 10.67 -89.02 -44.38
C ALA A 223 11.40 -89.97 -45.35
N ALA A 224 12.32 -89.47 -46.18
CA ALA A 224 13.06 -90.29 -47.13
C ALA A 224 14.04 -91.28 -46.46
N GLU A 225 14.71 -90.88 -45.38
CA GLU A 225 15.64 -91.76 -44.65
C GLU A 225 14.95 -92.66 -43.61
N SER A 226 13.68 -92.40 -43.28
CA SER A 226 12.91 -93.13 -42.25
C SER A 226 12.85 -94.66 -42.43
N ALA A 227 13.03 -95.16 -43.65
CA ALA A 227 13.03 -96.60 -43.95
C ALA A 227 14.31 -97.34 -43.50
N ASN A 228 15.41 -96.62 -43.26
CA ASN A 228 16.73 -97.19 -42.94
C ASN A 228 17.22 -96.87 -41.51
N LEU A 229 16.52 -96.03 -40.76
CA LEU A 229 16.89 -95.65 -39.39
C LEU A 229 16.45 -96.72 -38.38
N THR A 230 17.39 -97.28 -37.62
CA THR A 230 17.07 -98.24 -36.57
C THR A 230 16.64 -97.53 -35.28
N LEU A 231 15.96 -98.26 -34.39
CA LEU A 231 15.42 -97.70 -33.14
C LEU A 231 16.51 -97.04 -32.25
N PRO A 232 17.75 -97.57 -32.15
CA PRO A 232 18.90 -96.85 -31.58
C PRO A 232 19.21 -95.52 -32.26
N ASP A 233 19.25 -95.45 -33.59
CA ASP A 233 19.59 -94.22 -34.34
C ASP A 233 18.56 -93.11 -34.10
N VAL A 234 17.27 -93.48 -34.07
CA VAL A 234 16.18 -92.56 -33.74
C VAL A 234 16.28 -92.04 -32.30
N ASN A 235 16.69 -92.87 -31.34
CA ASN A 235 16.93 -92.43 -29.96
C ASN A 235 18.12 -91.46 -29.88
N VAL A 236 19.23 -91.73 -30.57
CA VAL A 236 20.39 -90.82 -30.63
C VAL A 236 20.00 -89.48 -31.30
N MET A 237 19.22 -89.51 -32.38
CA MET A 237 18.66 -88.29 -32.98
C MET A 237 17.76 -87.53 -32.01
N LEU A 238 16.89 -88.21 -31.27
CA LEU A 238 16.03 -87.56 -30.26
C LEU A 238 16.83 -86.95 -29.11
N GLU A 239 17.90 -87.62 -28.66
CA GLU A 239 18.80 -87.11 -27.62
C GLU A 239 19.56 -85.87 -28.09
N VAL A 240 20.17 -85.91 -29.28
CA VAL A 240 20.85 -84.75 -29.91
C VAL A 240 19.88 -83.60 -30.19
N LEU A 241 18.66 -83.87 -30.67
CA LEU A 241 17.63 -82.86 -30.88
C LEU A 241 17.11 -82.26 -29.56
N THR A 242 17.00 -83.06 -28.49
CA THR A 242 16.60 -82.57 -27.15
C THR A 242 17.71 -81.72 -26.53
N GLN A 243 18.97 -82.16 -26.64
CA GLN A 243 20.13 -81.39 -26.19
C GLN A 243 20.27 -80.07 -26.98
N ARG A 244 20.05 -80.09 -28.30
CA ARG A 244 20.10 -78.90 -29.14
C ARG A 244 18.89 -77.97 -28.95
N LYS A 245 17.71 -78.53 -28.64
CA LYS A 245 16.55 -77.76 -28.18
C LYS A 245 16.88 -77.03 -26.88
N HIS A 246 17.43 -77.73 -25.87
CA HIS A 246 17.79 -77.10 -24.60
C HIS A 246 18.90 -76.04 -24.75
N LEU A 247 19.85 -76.22 -25.68
CA LEU A 247 20.79 -75.17 -26.06
C LEU A 247 20.09 -73.95 -26.66
N LEU A 248 19.17 -74.12 -27.61
CA LEU A 248 18.42 -73.01 -28.21
C LEU A 248 17.48 -72.31 -27.21
N GLU A 249 16.87 -73.07 -26.28
CA GLU A 249 16.09 -72.53 -25.17
C GLU A 249 16.98 -71.71 -24.20
N ALA A 250 18.18 -72.21 -23.89
CA ALA A 250 19.16 -71.51 -23.06
C ALA A 250 19.74 -70.26 -23.76
N GLU A 251 20.02 -70.31 -25.07
CA GLU A 251 20.44 -69.16 -25.87
C GLU A 251 19.33 -68.10 -25.95
N THR A 252 18.08 -68.51 -26.17
CA THR A 252 16.92 -67.61 -26.19
C THR A 252 16.69 -66.96 -24.83
N CYS A 253 16.75 -67.73 -23.74
CA CYS A 253 16.69 -67.24 -22.37
C CYS A 253 17.85 -66.27 -22.07
N THR A 254 19.06 -66.57 -22.56
CA THR A 254 20.24 -65.70 -22.43
C THR A 254 20.05 -64.40 -23.21
N ALA A 255 19.47 -64.43 -24.41
CA ALA A 255 19.19 -63.25 -25.22
C ALA A 255 18.12 -62.37 -24.56
N GLN A 256 17.03 -62.96 -24.05
CA GLN A 256 15.99 -62.25 -23.30
C GLN A 256 16.54 -61.58 -22.03
N ASN A 257 17.36 -62.31 -21.25
CA ASN A 257 17.99 -61.75 -20.05
C ASN A 257 19.02 -60.65 -20.37
N LYS A 258 19.75 -60.75 -21.49
CA LYS A 258 20.64 -59.67 -21.97
C LYS A 258 19.85 -58.42 -22.39
N LEU A 259 18.73 -58.58 -23.09
CA LEU A 259 17.86 -57.46 -23.47
C LEU A 259 17.26 -56.78 -22.24
N LEU A 260 16.79 -57.57 -21.27
CA LEU A 260 16.30 -57.08 -19.98
C LEU A 260 17.40 -56.34 -19.19
N HIS A 261 18.63 -56.85 -19.21
CA HIS A 261 19.77 -56.19 -18.57
C HIS A 261 20.09 -54.82 -19.21
N GLU A 262 20.16 -54.73 -20.55
CA GLU A 262 20.36 -53.43 -21.23
C GLU A 262 19.20 -52.46 -20.98
N PHE A 263 17.94 -52.93 -20.96
CA PHE A 263 16.79 -52.09 -20.58
C PHE A 263 16.90 -51.57 -19.15
N LEU A 264 17.18 -52.45 -18.17
CA LEU A 264 17.34 -52.06 -16.76
C LEU A 264 18.52 -51.11 -16.55
N LYS A 265 19.59 -51.26 -17.32
CA LYS A 265 20.77 -50.39 -17.34
C LYS A 265 20.46 -49.01 -17.92
N HIS A 266 19.70 -48.93 -19.02
CA HIS A 266 19.21 -47.66 -19.57
C HIS A 266 18.24 -46.94 -18.62
N LEU A 267 17.31 -47.70 -18.01
CA LEU A 267 16.37 -47.17 -17.01
C LEU A 267 17.12 -46.69 -15.76
N LEU A 268 18.12 -47.43 -15.29
CA LEU A 268 18.99 -47.02 -14.18
C LEU A 268 19.73 -45.73 -14.53
N GLN A 269 20.36 -45.63 -15.71
CA GLN A 269 21.03 -44.41 -16.15
C GLN A 269 20.06 -43.21 -16.17
N GLN A 270 18.87 -43.36 -16.77
CA GLN A 270 17.87 -42.30 -16.79
C GLN A 270 17.43 -41.86 -15.38
N LYS A 271 17.35 -42.80 -14.42
CA LYS A 271 17.03 -42.50 -13.02
C LYS A 271 18.19 -41.88 -12.25
N GLU A 272 19.42 -42.28 -12.55
CA GLU A 272 20.66 -41.68 -12.02
C GLU A 272 20.80 -40.23 -12.52
N GLU A 273 20.52 -39.97 -13.80
CA GLU A 273 20.48 -38.62 -14.40
C GLU A 273 19.40 -37.74 -13.77
N GLN A 274 18.17 -38.24 -13.62
CA GLN A 274 17.08 -37.54 -12.93
C GLN A 274 17.43 -37.22 -11.46
N LYS A 275 18.04 -38.18 -10.75
CA LYS A 275 18.56 -38.01 -9.40
C LYS A 275 19.66 -36.94 -9.33
N ASN A 276 20.60 -36.95 -10.27
CA ASN A 276 21.69 -35.97 -10.35
C ASN A 276 21.19 -34.56 -10.68
N GLN A 277 20.13 -34.42 -11.48
CA GLN A 277 19.46 -33.14 -11.72
C GLN A 277 18.77 -32.63 -10.45
N LEU A 278 17.92 -33.45 -9.82
CA LEU A 278 17.23 -33.09 -8.58
C LEU A 278 18.20 -32.74 -7.44
N GLN A 279 19.36 -33.40 -7.37
CA GLN A 279 20.41 -33.05 -6.40
C GLN A 279 20.98 -31.64 -6.61
N LYS A 280 21.14 -31.18 -7.87
CA LYS A 280 21.58 -29.81 -8.17
C LYS A 280 20.52 -28.78 -7.79
N GLU A 281 19.26 -29.06 -8.14
CA GLU A 281 18.13 -28.20 -7.81
C GLU A 281 17.95 -28.05 -6.28
N VAL A 282 18.03 -29.15 -5.53
CA VAL A 282 18.00 -29.14 -4.05
C VAL A 282 19.21 -28.42 -3.45
N ALA A 283 20.40 -28.53 -4.03
CA ALA A 283 21.58 -27.80 -3.57
C ALA A 283 21.43 -26.28 -3.77
N LEU A 284 20.84 -25.86 -4.90
CA LEU A 284 20.56 -24.44 -5.17
C LEU A 284 19.54 -23.87 -4.18
N ILE A 285 18.42 -24.58 -3.96
CA ILE A 285 17.36 -24.15 -3.02
C ILE A 285 17.92 -24.00 -1.60
N LYS A 286 18.80 -24.92 -1.16
CA LYS A 286 19.46 -24.82 0.16
C LYS A 286 20.35 -23.58 0.29
N LYS A 287 21.17 -23.29 -0.73
CA LYS A 287 22.02 -22.08 -0.76
C LYS A 287 21.17 -20.82 -0.62
N ASP A 288 20.05 -20.75 -1.34
CA ASP A 288 19.14 -19.60 -1.28
C ASP A 288 18.43 -19.47 0.08
N MET A 289 18.06 -20.60 0.70
CA MET A 289 17.50 -20.60 2.04
C MET A 289 18.51 -20.05 3.06
N GLU A 290 19.78 -20.43 2.97
CA GLU A 290 20.85 -19.87 3.81
C GLU A 290 21.05 -18.37 3.56
N GLU A 291 21.00 -17.91 2.31
CA GLU A 291 21.11 -16.49 1.94
C GLU A 291 19.94 -15.66 2.50
N VAL A 292 18.70 -16.13 2.35
CA VAL A 292 17.50 -15.50 2.92
C VAL A 292 17.49 -15.56 4.45
N GLU A 293 17.91 -16.68 5.05
CA GLU A 293 18.05 -16.80 6.50
C GLU A 293 19.07 -15.79 7.04
N ASN A 294 20.19 -15.58 6.35
CA ASN A 294 21.20 -14.61 6.77
C ASN A 294 20.66 -13.18 6.69
N ILE A 295 19.91 -12.82 5.64
CA ILE A 295 19.19 -11.54 5.55
C ILE A 295 18.18 -11.38 6.71
N LEU A 296 17.45 -12.44 7.07
CA LEU A 296 16.51 -12.42 8.20
C LEU A 296 17.22 -12.29 9.55
N LYS A 297 18.34 -13.00 9.76
CA LYS A 297 19.18 -12.89 10.96
C LYS A 297 19.78 -11.49 11.10
N ASP A 298 20.12 -10.84 10.00
CA ASP A 298 20.66 -9.48 9.98
C ASP A 298 19.58 -8.41 10.24
N VAL A 299 18.32 -8.70 9.91
CA VAL A 299 17.14 -7.90 10.35
C VAL A 299 16.84 -8.12 11.83
N GLN A 300 16.99 -9.35 12.35
CA GLN A 300 16.76 -9.68 13.76
C GLN A 300 17.87 -9.13 14.69
N SER A 301 19.14 -9.18 14.27
CA SER A 301 20.27 -8.65 15.06
C SER A 301 20.17 -7.13 15.27
N LYS A 302 19.57 -6.42 14.31
CA LYS A 302 19.32 -4.97 14.34
C LYS A 302 17.98 -4.60 14.99
N SER A 303 17.20 -5.57 15.50
CA SER A 303 15.86 -5.32 16.06
C SER A 303 15.48 -6.27 17.21
N ILE A 304 15.70 -5.84 18.46
CA ILE A 304 15.27 -6.59 19.65
C ILE A 304 13.92 -6.06 20.19
N ARG A 305 12.85 -6.84 19.99
CA ARG A 305 12.04 -7.36 21.11
C ARG A 305 11.20 -8.57 20.71
N ARG A 306 10.78 -9.32 21.73
CA ARG A 306 10.53 -10.78 21.66
C ARG A 306 9.06 -11.17 21.50
N GLU A 307 8.15 -10.20 21.41
CA GLU A 307 6.70 -10.43 21.40
C GLU A 307 6.16 -10.92 20.04
N MET A 308 6.80 -10.56 18.93
CA MET A 308 6.40 -11.06 17.60
C MET A 308 6.72 -12.56 17.41
N LEU A 309 7.69 -13.11 18.14
CA LEU A 309 8.07 -14.53 18.07
C LEU A 309 7.00 -15.45 18.66
N GLY A 310 6.34 -15.05 19.75
CA GLY A 310 5.26 -15.83 20.35
C GLY A 310 4.08 -16.08 19.39
N LEU A 311 3.81 -15.15 18.47
CA LEU A 311 2.79 -15.31 17.42
C LEU A 311 3.28 -16.13 16.21
N ILE A 312 4.58 -16.36 16.06
CA ILE A 312 5.15 -17.25 15.04
C ILE A 312 5.15 -18.69 15.55
N ASP A 313 5.60 -18.93 16.78
CA ASP A 313 5.64 -20.26 17.39
C ASP A 313 4.23 -20.86 17.59
N ILE A 314 3.22 -20.02 17.88
CA ILE A 314 1.80 -20.44 17.94
C ILE A 314 1.24 -20.86 16.56
N ILE A 315 1.80 -20.38 15.45
CA ILE A 315 1.36 -20.77 14.09
C ILE A 315 1.93 -22.15 13.72
N ASP A 316 3.20 -22.43 14.03
CA ASP A 316 3.78 -23.76 13.78
C ASP A 316 3.24 -24.84 14.74
N SER A 317 2.73 -24.43 15.91
CA SER A 317 2.01 -25.33 16.84
C SER A 317 0.77 -26.00 16.23
N ASN A 318 0.20 -25.45 15.14
CA ASN A 318 -0.99 -25.99 14.45
C ASN A 318 -0.66 -26.87 13.23
N MET A 319 0.54 -27.45 13.16
CA MET A 319 0.87 -28.47 12.15
C MET A 319 0.11 -29.79 12.36
N ILE A 320 -1.13 -29.85 11.87
CA ILE A 320 -1.83 -31.12 11.62
C ILE A 320 -1.03 -31.88 10.55
N LYS A 321 -0.39 -32.98 10.96
CA LYS A 321 0.28 -33.91 10.03
C LYS A 321 -0.76 -34.43 9.02
N PRO A 322 -0.44 -34.49 7.71
CA PRO A 322 -1.35 -35.08 6.74
C PRO A 322 -1.50 -36.58 7.04
N ASN A 323 -2.70 -36.96 7.48
CA ASN A 323 -3.12 -38.35 7.60
C ASN A 323 -4.42 -38.56 6.79
N GLU A 324 -4.76 -39.81 6.51
CA GLU A 324 -5.58 -40.17 5.35
C GLU A 324 -7.06 -39.72 5.38
N LYS A 325 -7.61 -39.58 4.16
CA LYS A 325 -9.05 -39.62 3.79
C LYS A 325 -9.95 -38.46 4.26
N ALA A 326 -10.18 -37.55 3.32
CA ALA A 326 -11.49 -36.92 3.12
C ALA A 326 -11.87 -37.00 1.63
N THR A 327 -13.11 -37.35 1.32
CA THR A 327 -13.66 -37.38 -0.06
C THR A 327 -14.09 -35.99 -0.51
N GLY A 328 -14.17 -35.77 -1.83
CA GLY A 328 -14.29 -34.42 -2.40
C GLY A 328 -15.72 -33.89 -2.53
N THR A 329 -15.83 -32.55 -2.48
CA THR A 329 -16.89 -31.73 -3.07
C THR A 329 -16.26 -30.57 -3.82
N THR A 330 -16.89 -30.13 -4.90
CA THR A 330 -16.43 -28.98 -5.72
C THR A 330 -17.06 -27.68 -5.21
N ASP A 331 -16.42 -27.04 -4.24
CA ASP A 331 -16.91 -25.78 -3.69
C ASP A 331 -16.57 -24.59 -4.60
N THR A 332 -17.58 -24.11 -5.32
CA THR A 332 -17.56 -22.87 -6.08
C THR A 332 -17.32 -21.68 -5.14
N PHE A 333 -16.31 -20.84 -5.42
CA PHE A 333 -16.11 -19.60 -4.66
C PHE A 333 -17.19 -18.56 -4.97
N THR A 334 -18.29 -18.61 -4.22
CA THR A 334 -19.21 -17.47 -4.05
C THR A 334 -18.60 -16.42 -3.13
N ASN A 335 -19.02 -15.16 -3.27
CA ASN A 335 -18.54 -14.06 -2.42
C ASN A 335 -18.93 -14.31 -0.95
N PRO A 336 -18.00 -14.21 0.02
CA PRO A 336 -18.38 -14.08 1.41
C PRO A 336 -19.11 -12.74 1.59
N SER A 337 -20.37 -12.82 2.01
CA SER A 337 -21.15 -11.65 2.43
C SER A 337 -20.55 -11.02 3.69
N VAL A 338 -21.02 -9.82 4.03
CA VAL A 338 -20.48 -8.98 5.11
C VAL A 338 -20.45 -9.70 6.46
N SER A 339 -19.40 -9.43 7.24
CA SER A 339 -19.11 -9.85 8.63
C SER A 339 -18.34 -11.17 8.83
N GLN A 340 -17.07 -11.05 9.25
CA GLN A 340 -16.31 -11.89 10.20
C GLN A 340 -14.86 -11.34 10.31
N PRO A 341 -14.33 -11.00 11.49
CA PRO A 341 -12.95 -10.52 11.66
C PRO A 341 -11.96 -11.66 12.06
N GLY A 342 -10.65 -11.50 11.74
CA GLY A 342 -9.58 -12.26 12.43
C GLY A 342 -8.46 -12.91 11.59
N GLY A 343 -8.50 -12.86 10.25
CA GLY A 343 -7.45 -13.44 9.41
C GLY A 343 -6.19 -12.56 9.31
N SER A 344 -5.01 -13.06 9.69
CA SER A 344 -3.76 -12.32 9.49
C SER A 344 -3.40 -12.20 8.00
N THR A 345 -2.87 -11.05 7.58
CA THR A 345 -2.52 -10.78 6.18
C THR A 345 -1.47 -11.75 5.64
N LEU A 346 -0.60 -12.28 6.50
CA LEU A 346 0.39 -13.30 6.15
C LEU A 346 -0.24 -14.67 5.87
N ALA A 347 -1.26 -15.08 6.63
CA ALA A 347 -1.95 -16.36 6.41
C ALA A 347 -2.68 -16.38 5.05
N ILE A 348 -3.36 -15.29 4.69
CA ILE A 348 -4.03 -15.14 3.39
C ILE A 348 -3.00 -15.15 2.25
N ARG A 349 -1.86 -14.46 2.42
CA ARG A 349 -0.73 -14.50 1.46
C ARG A 349 -0.15 -15.91 1.31
N ARG A 350 0.06 -16.64 2.42
CA ARG A 350 0.54 -18.05 2.42
C ARG A 350 -0.45 -18.96 1.66
N LYS A 351 -1.77 -18.84 1.91
CA LYS A 351 -2.80 -19.62 1.18
C LYS A 351 -2.82 -19.32 -0.33
N ARG A 352 -2.69 -18.06 -0.74
CA ARG A 352 -2.57 -17.69 -2.17
C ARG A 352 -1.27 -18.20 -2.79
N LEU A 353 -0.14 -18.14 -2.08
CA LEU A 353 1.13 -18.68 -2.58
C LEU A 353 1.03 -20.19 -2.85
N HIS A 354 0.43 -20.96 -1.95
CA HIS A 354 0.20 -22.40 -2.17
C HIS A 354 -0.71 -22.70 -3.37
N ALA A 355 -1.74 -21.88 -3.63
CA ALA A 355 -2.61 -22.06 -4.81
C ALA A 355 -1.89 -21.83 -6.15
N HIS A 356 -0.80 -21.06 -6.15
CA HIS A 356 0.06 -20.80 -7.31
C HIS A 356 1.43 -21.48 -7.19
N PHE A 357 1.59 -22.49 -6.32
CA PHE A 357 2.91 -23.03 -5.98
C PHE A 357 3.67 -23.55 -7.21
N ASP A 358 3.01 -24.30 -8.11
CA ASP A 358 3.66 -24.85 -9.31
C ASP A 358 4.10 -23.76 -10.29
N ASP A 359 3.27 -22.72 -10.48
CA ASP A 359 3.60 -21.54 -11.28
C ASP A 359 4.80 -20.78 -10.67
N PHE A 360 4.90 -20.74 -9.33
CA PHE A 360 6.05 -20.16 -8.63
C PHE A 360 7.30 -21.01 -8.72
N VAL A 361 7.20 -22.34 -8.71
CA VAL A 361 8.33 -23.26 -8.94
C VAL A 361 8.88 -23.05 -10.35
N GLN A 362 8.02 -22.92 -11.36
CA GLN A 362 8.44 -22.55 -12.72
C GLN A 362 9.10 -21.16 -12.74
N CYS A 363 8.46 -20.13 -12.18
CA CYS A 363 9.00 -18.76 -12.15
C CYS A 363 10.35 -18.65 -11.40
N TYR A 364 10.56 -19.45 -10.35
CA TYR A 364 11.84 -19.57 -9.63
C TYR A 364 12.92 -20.19 -10.53
N PHE A 365 12.65 -21.34 -11.15
CA PHE A 365 13.61 -22.01 -12.03
C PHE A 365 13.85 -21.25 -13.34
N ASP A 366 12.88 -20.52 -13.89
CA ASP A 366 13.06 -19.54 -14.97
C ASP A 366 14.07 -18.46 -14.55
N SER A 367 13.89 -17.89 -13.35
CA SER A 367 14.76 -16.84 -12.81
C SER A 367 16.18 -17.35 -12.48
N ARG A 368 16.36 -18.65 -12.24
CA ARG A 368 17.64 -19.29 -11.88
C ARG A 368 18.26 -20.19 -12.94
N GLY A 369 17.60 -20.39 -14.08
CA GLY A 369 18.03 -21.34 -15.12
C GLY A 369 19.45 -21.08 -15.63
N LYS A 370 19.89 -19.81 -15.63
CA LYS A 370 21.28 -19.43 -15.98
C LYS A 370 22.32 -20.07 -15.05
N GLU A 371 22.06 -20.16 -13.75
CA GLU A 371 22.99 -20.76 -12.77
C GLU A 371 22.94 -22.31 -12.78
N LEU A 372 21.80 -22.90 -13.12
CA LEU A 372 21.63 -24.36 -13.25
C LEU A 372 22.32 -24.90 -14.53
N LEU A 373 22.33 -24.11 -15.61
CA LEU A 373 22.98 -24.46 -16.88
C LEU A 373 24.49 -24.13 -16.87
N LEU A 374 24.89 -22.96 -16.34
CA LEU A 374 26.29 -22.54 -16.30
C LEU A 374 26.99 -23.03 -15.02
N GLY A 375 27.18 -24.35 -14.94
CA GLY A 375 27.97 -24.99 -13.88
C GLY A 375 29.38 -24.38 -13.77
N GLN A 376 29.82 -24.14 -12.53
CA GLN A 376 30.99 -23.33 -12.17
C GLN A 376 32.24 -23.53 -13.05
N LYS A 377 32.60 -22.49 -13.82
CA LYS A 377 33.95 -22.28 -14.37
C LYS A 377 34.37 -20.81 -14.28
N THR A 378 34.66 -20.35 -13.07
CA THR A 378 35.28 -19.05 -12.79
C THR A 378 36.53 -19.21 -11.92
N GLN A 379 37.49 -20.00 -12.42
CA GLN A 379 38.89 -20.00 -11.97
C GLN A 379 39.82 -19.71 -13.15
N SER A 380 39.79 -18.47 -13.61
CA SER A 380 40.81 -17.82 -14.44
C SER A 380 40.78 -16.33 -14.08
N GLN A 381 41.95 -15.68 -14.00
CA GLN A 381 42.07 -14.31 -13.51
C GLN A 381 41.98 -13.28 -14.64
N SER A 382 41.79 -12.01 -14.24
CA SER A 382 42.36 -10.81 -14.88
C SER A 382 42.36 -10.69 -16.40
N GLU A 383 41.42 -9.91 -16.95
CA GLU A 383 41.68 -8.79 -17.89
C GLU A 383 40.35 -8.12 -18.34
N ALA A 384 39.88 -7.11 -17.58
CA ALA A 384 38.71 -6.29 -17.98
C ALA A 384 38.62 -4.94 -17.24
N GLN A 385 39.74 -4.37 -16.77
CA GLN A 385 39.72 -3.11 -16.02
C GLN A 385 39.74 -1.88 -16.94
N GLN A 386 38.70 -1.71 -17.78
CA GLN A 386 38.38 -0.46 -18.50
C GLN A 386 37.03 -0.53 -19.24
N HIS A 387 35.95 -0.08 -18.59
CA HIS A 387 35.00 0.92 -19.10
C HIS A 387 33.90 1.17 -18.05
N GLY A 388 33.56 2.44 -17.79
CA GLY A 388 32.57 2.81 -16.79
C GLY A 388 31.13 2.70 -17.31
N GLY A 389 30.28 1.96 -16.61
CA GLY A 389 28.84 1.88 -16.86
C GLY A 389 28.11 1.21 -15.69
N MET A 390 27.24 1.95 -14.99
CA MET A 390 26.64 1.47 -13.74
C MET A 390 25.39 0.61 -14.00
N HIS A 391 25.60 -0.70 -14.09
CA HIS A 391 24.54 -1.69 -13.95
C HIS A 391 24.98 -2.80 -12.98
N SER A 392 24.42 -2.79 -11.77
CA SER A 392 24.51 -3.92 -10.85
C SER A 392 23.72 -5.10 -11.41
N THR A 393 24.40 -6.22 -11.68
CA THR A 393 23.74 -7.47 -12.07
C THR A 393 22.94 -8.02 -10.89
N SER A 394 21.62 -7.79 -10.88
CA SER A 394 20.70 -8.35 -9.90
C SER A 394 20.83 -9.88 -9.83
N SER A 395 20.84 -10.47 -8.64
CA SER A 395 20.86 -11.91 -8.52
C SER A 395 19.57 -12.51 -9.10
N GLY A 396 19.60 -13.78 -9.53
CA GLY A 396 18.37 -14.46 -9.93
C GLY A 396 17.37 -14.64 -8.76
N LEU A 397 17.86 -14.54 -7.52
CA LEU A 397 17.02 -14.53 -6.31
C LEU A 397 16.27 -13.20 -6.14
N ASP A 398 16.90 -12.07 -6.44
CA ASP A 398 16.26 -10.74 -6.42
C ASP A 398 15.16 -10.64 -7.48
N VAL A 399 15.40 -11.16 -8.69
CA VAL A 399 14.39 -11.21 -9.76
C VAL A 399 13.18 -12.05 -9.33
N PHE A 400 13.40 -13.19 -8.67
CA PHE A 400 12.29 -13.99 -8.12
C PHE A 400 11.57 -13.29 -6.96
N ARG A 401 12.31 -12.58 -6.10
CA ARG A 401 11.78 -11.77 -5.00
C ARG A 401 10.90 -10.62 -5.51
N GLU A 402 11.29 -9.94 -6.57
CA GLU A 402 10.45 -8.93 -7.24
C GLU A 402 9.16 -9.54 -7.78
N ASN A 403 9.23 -10.70 -8.43
CA ASN A 403 8.05 -11.42 -8.93
C ASN A 403 7.07 -11.78 -7.78
N LEU A 404 7.58 -12.23 -6.64
CA LEU A 404 6.77 -12.49 -5.43
C LEU A 404 6.13 -11.20 -4.87
N VAL A 405 6.88 -10.09 -4.82
CA VAL A 405 6.35 -8.80 -4.36
C VAL A 405 5.25 -8.31 -5.30
N LYS A 406 5.46 -8.34 -6.62
CA LYS A 406 4.48 -7.93 -7.64
C LYS A 406 3.22 -8.79 -7.59
N PHE A 407 3.32 -10.11 -7.50
CA PHE A 407 2.16 -10.98 -7.25
C PHE A 407 1.37 -10.57 -5.99
N SER A 408 2.07 -10.24 -4.90
CA SER A 408 1.45 -9.88 -3.63
C SER A 408 0.81 -8.48 -3.58
N ARG A 409 1.08 -7.62 -4.58
CA ARG A 409 0.67 -6.20 -4.65
C ARG A 409 -0.85 -6.03 -4.73
N TYR A 410 -1.53 -6.90 -5.47
CA TYR A 410 -2.98 -6.83 -5.71
C TYR A 410 -3.68 -8.15 -5.32
N ASN A 411 -4.92 -8.06 -4.85
CA ASN A 411 -5.68 -9.19 -4.30
C ASN A 411 -7.20 -9.19 -4.61
N SER A 412 -7.77 -8.07 -5.05
CA SER A 412 -9.18 -7.96 -5.43
C SER A 412 -9.41 -6.77 -6.37
N LEU A 413 -10.61 -6.72 -6.96
CA LEU A 413 -11.15 -5.56 -7.66
C LEU A 413 -12.34 -5.01 -6.88
N ARG A 414 -12.67 -3.74 -7.11
CA ARG A 414 -13.87 -3.07 -6.58
C ARG A 414 -14.50 -2.25 -7.72
N PRO A 415 -15.82 -2.35 -7.97
CA PRO A 415 -16.52 -1.45 -8.89
C PRO A 415 -16.53 -0.03 -8.33
N LEU A 416 -16.55 0.95 -9.23
CA LEU A 416 -16.34 2.37 -8.92
C LEU A 416 -17.54 3.22 -9.33
N ALA A 417 -17.98 3.06 -10.58
CA ALA A 417 -19.22 3.58 -11.15
C ALA A 417 -19.75 2.58 -12.18
N THR A 418 -21.03 2.68 -12.52
CA THR A 418 -21.69 1.84 -13.54
C THR A 418 -22.36 2.77 -14.55
N LEU A 419 -21.97 2.67 -15.82
CA LEU A 419 -22.46 3.55 -16.89
C LEU A 419 -23.58 2.87 -17.66
N ASN A 420 -24.80 3.43 -17.62
CA ASN A 420 -25.82 3.02 -18.58
C ASN A 420 -25.53 3.64 -19.95
N TYR A 421 -25.19 2.79 -20.94
CA TYR A 421 -24.93 3.23 -22.31
C TYR A 421 -26.21 3.49 -23.12
N SER A 422 -27.35 2.89 -22.75
CA SER A 422 -28.62 3.10 -23.43
C SER A 422 -29.24 4.45 -23.04
N SER A 423 -29.57 5.23 -24.07
CA SER A 423 -30.35 6.48 -23.95
C SER A 423 -31.75 6.35 -24.57
N ASP A 424 -32.02 5.26 -25.29
CA ASP A 424 -33.30 4.99 -25.95
C ASP A 424 -33.99 3.81 -25.25
N LEU A 425 -35.21 4.00 -24.75
CA LEU A 425 -36.01 2.94 -24.09
C LEU A 425 -36.41 1.77 -25.03
N PHE A 426 -36.12 1.88 -26.33
CA PHE A 426 -36.63 1.00 -27.38
C PHE A 426 -35.54 0.23 -28.14
N ASN A 427 -34.27 0.31 -27.72
CA ASN A 427 -33.13 -0.15 -28.53
C ASN A 427 -32.32 -1.24 -27.81
N ASN A 428 -32.68 -2.51 -28.04
CA ASN A 428 -32.22 -3.69 -27.29
C ASN A 428 -30.77 -4.14 -27.55
N SER A 429 -29.90 -3.29 -28.11
CA SER A 429 -28.50 -3.65 -28.42
C SER A 429 -27.53 -2.61 -27.87
N THR A 430 -27.03 -2.89 -26.66
CA THR A 430 -26.16 -2.02 -25.87
C THR A 430 -24.66 -2.27 -26.11
N ILE A 431 -24.30 -3.03 -27.15
CA ILE A 431 -22.92 -3.51 -27.36
C ILE A 431 -21.97 -2.34 -27.66
N VAL A 432 -21.16 -2.00 -26.66
CA VAL A 432 -19.91 -1.26 -26.82
C VAL A 432 -18.86 -2.20 -27.41
N SER A 433 -18.16 -1.74 -28.44
CA SER A 433 -17.06 -2.48 -29.07
C SER A 433 -15.69 -2.05 -28.53
N SER A 434 -15.57 -0.79 -28.09
CA SER A 434 -14.29 -0.19 -27.76
C SER A 434 -14.45 0.97 -26.78
N ILE A 435 -13.44 1.12 -25.91
CA ILE A 435 -13.28 2.22 -24.97
C ILE A 435 -11.83 2.68 -24.99
N GLU A 436 -11.62 4.00 -25.10
CA GLU A 436 -10.30 4.62 -25.06
C GLU A 436 -10.29 5.92 -24.24
N PHE A 437 -9.12 6.25 -23.69
CA PHE A 437 -8.89 7.45 -22.88
C PHE A 437 -8.20 8.54 -23.69
N ASP A 438 -8.46 9.80 -23.33
CA ASP A 438 -7.63 10.91 -23.80
C ASP A 438 -6.23 10.88 -23.17
N LYS A 439 -5.29 11.59 -23.79
CA LYS A 439 -3.91 11.76 -23.34
C LYS A 439 -3.77 12.12 -21.86
N ASP A 440 -4.56 13.07 -21.38
CA ASP A 440 -4.47 13.56 -19.99
C ASP A 440 -5.24 12.68 -19.01
N ASN A 441 -6.02 11.72 -19.52
CA ASN A 441 -6.84 10.73 -18.81
C ASN A 441 -8.02 11.36 -18.03
N GLU A 442 -8.43 12.57 -18.43
CA GLU A 442 -9.58 13.32 -17.92
C GLU A 442 -10.89 12.89 -18.59
N PHE A 443 -10.82 12.47 -19.87
CA PHE A 443 -11.97 12.06 -20.68
C PHE A 443 -11.80 10.64 -21.21
N PHE A 444 -12.92 9.95 -21.41
CA PHE A 444 -12.95 8.66 -22.11
C PHE A 444 -14.09 8.57 -23.11
N ALA A 445 -13.84 7.88 -24.22
CA ALA A 445 -14.77 7.67 -25.31
C ALA A 445 -15.26 6.23 -25.32
N ILE A 446 -16.59 6.04 -25.37
CA ILE A 446 -17.27 4.75 -25.48
C ILE A 446 -17.97 4.66 -26.84
N ALA A 447 -17.70 3.61 -27.62
CA ALA A 447 -18.24 3.44 -28.97
C ALA A 447 -18.62 2.00 -29.32
N GLY A 448 -19.68 1.82 -30.14
CA GLY A 448 -20.10 0.50 -30.59
C GLY A 448 -21.30 0.50 -31.56
N VAL A 449 -22.19 -0.47 -31.39
CA VAL A 449 -23.25 -0.79 -32.36
C VAL A 449 -24.39 0.25 -32.43
N THR A 450 -24.43 1.18 -31.48
CA THR A 450 -25.34 2.34 -31.42
C THR A 450 -25.04 3.42 -32.47
N LYS A 451 -23.94 3.26 -33.23
CA LYS A 451 -23.40 4.26 -34.19
C LYS A 451 -22.96 5.58 -33.54
N ARG A 452 -22.86 5.63 -32.21
CA ARG A 452 -22.52 6.84 -31.43
C ARG A 452 -21.21 6.64 -30.68
N ILE A 453 -20.31 7.62 -30.75
CA ILE A 453 -19.19 7.76 -29.82
C ILE A 453 -19.65 8.73 -28.73
N LYS A 454 -19.74 8.26 -27.48
CA LYS A 454 -20.09 9.07 -26.32
C LYS A 454 -18.83 9.36 -25.50
N VAL A 455 -18.50 10.63 -25.31
CA VAL A 455 -17.34 11.09 -24.51
C VAL A 455 -17.81 11.56 -23.15
N PHE A 456 -17.15 11.12 -22.07
CA PHE A 456 -17.50 11.44 -20.69
C PHE A 456 -16.32 12.04 -19.92
N ASP A 457 -16.58 13.02 -19.04
CA ASP A 457 -15.67 13.46 -17.99
C ASP A 457 -15.53 12.33 -16.96
N TYR A 458 -14.31 11.81 -16.81
CA TYR A 458 -14.00 10.76 -15.86
C TYR A 458 -14.23 11.21 -14.41
N GLY A 459 -13.79 12.42 -14.07
CA GLY A 459 -13.91 12.97 -12.73
C GLY A 459 -15.35 13.13 -12.30
N ALA A 460 -16.26 13.51 -13.20
CA ALA A 460 -17.70 13.52 -12.93
C ALA A 460 -18.22 12.10 -12.64
N VAL A 461 -17.89 11.14 -13.53
CA VAL A 461 -18.35 9.75 -13.43
C VAL A 461 -17.94 9.06 -12.11
N ILE A 462 -16.79 9.40 -11.51
CA ILE A 462 -16.37 8.81 -10.22
C ILE A 462 -16.79 9.59 -8.97
N ARG A 463 -17.28 10.83 -9.09
CA ARG A 463 -17.76 11.62 -7.95
C ARG A 463 -19.26 11.46 -7.75
N ASP A 464 -20.02 11.44 -8.84
CA ASP A 464 -21.46 11.59 -8.79
C ASP A 464 -22.13 10.21 -8.69
N THR A 465 -22.67 9.87 -7.53
CA THR A 465 -23.47 8.64 -7.35
C THR A 465 -24.87 8.84 -7.94
N VAL A 466 -24.97 8.73 -9.27
CA VAL A 466 -26.20 8.90 -10.06
C VAL A 466 -26.44 7.68 -10.96
N ASP A 467 -27.71 7.32 -11.17
CA ASP A 467 -28.06 6.14 -12.00
C ASP A 467 -27.82 6.36 -13.51
N ILE A 468 -27.66 7.62 -13.94
CA ILE A 468 -27.47 8.02 -15.34
C ILE A 468 -26.41 9.13 -15.42
N HIS A 469 -25.30 8.86 -16.10
CA HIS A 469 -24.30 9.87 -16.47
C HIS A 469 -24.53 10.32 -17.92
N TYR A 470 -24.48 11.63 -18.16
CA TYR A 470 -24.62 12.21 -19.50
C TYR A 470 -23.25 12.41 -20.17
N PRO A 471 -23.11 12.15 -21.48
CA PRO A 471 -21.87 12.45 -22.19
C PRO A 471 -21.68 13.95 -22.38
N CYS A 472 -20.43 14.40 -22.30
CA CYS A 472 -20.03 15.79 -22.56
C CYS A 472 -20.07 16.11 -24.06
N VAL A 473 -19.73 15.13 -24.90
CA VAL A 473 -19.76 15.23 -26.38
C VAL A 473 -20.29 13.91 -26.94
N GLU A 474 -21.13 13.97 -27.97
CA GLU A 474 -21.59 12.80 -28.72
C GLU A 474 -21.36 12.99 -30.22
N MET A 475 -20.66 12.06 -30.84
CA MET A 475 -20.38 12.02 -32.29
C MET A 475 -21.17 10.89 -32.94
N VAL A 476 -21.79 11.15 -34.09
CA VAL A 476 -22.70 10.21 -34.77
C VAL A 476 -22.10 9.74 -36.09
N SER A 477 -21.95 8.41 -36.24
CA SER A 477 -21.50 7.73 -37.45
C SER A 477 -22.66 7.23 -38.31
N SER A 478 -22.41 7.03 -39.61
CA SER A 478 -23.32 6.38 -40.55
C SER A 478 -23.49 4.88 -40.30
N SER A 479 -22.50 4.19 -39.73
CA SER A 479 -22.56 2.74 -39.43
C SER A 479 -22.09 2.38 -38.02
N LYS A 480 -22.19 1.09 -37.68
CA LYS A 480 -21.77 0.53 -36.39
C LYS A 480 -20.26 0.70 -36.24
N ILE A 481 -19.82 1.20 -35.10
CA ILE A 481 -18.40 1.41 -34.81
C ILE A 481 -17.82 0.09 -34.26
N SER A 482 -16.59 -0.23 -34.66
CA SER A 482 -15.86 -1.44 -34.25
C SER A 482 -14.71 -1.14 -33.29
N CYS A 483 -14.02 -0.02 -33.47
CA CYS A 483 -12.88 0.37 -32.65
C CYS A 483 -12.76 1.90 -32.61
N VAL A 484 -12.28 2.43 -31.49
CA VAL A 484 -11.75 3.79 -31.38
C VAL A 484 -10.29 3.76 -30.93
N SER A 485 -9.52 4.77 -31.35
CA SER A 485 -8.14 5.02 -30.91
C SER A 485 -7.97 6.51 -30.68
N TRP A 486 -7.52 6.93 -29.50
CA TRP A 486 -7.27 8.34 -29.17
C TRP A 486 -5.81 8.68 -29.46
N ASN A 487 -5.54 9.87 -30.00
CA ASN A 487 -4.18 10.30 -30.29
C ASN A 487 -3.40 10.63 -28.99
N SER A 488 -2.34 9.87 -28.71
CA SER A 488 -1.49 9.97 -27.52
C SER A 488 -0.80 11.34 -27.33
N PHE A 489 -0.82 12.23 -28.34
CA PHE A 489 -0.21 13.56 -28.28
C PHE A 489 -1.20 14.72 -28.42
N HIS A 490 -2.19 14.59 -29.31
CA HIS A 490 -3.19 15.61 -29.62
C HIS A 490 -4.52 15.30 -28.92
N LYS A 491 -4.75 15.91 -27.74
CA LYS A 491 -5.93 15.70 -26.88
C LYS A 491 -7.28 15.74 -27.60
N GLY A 492 -7.46 16.64 -28.57
CA GLY A 492 -8.72 16.74 -29.31
C GLY A 492 -8.95 15.66 -30.38
N MET A 493 -7.98 14.78 -30.68
CA MET A 493 -8.03 13.95 -31.89
C MET A 493 -8.33 12.48 -31.60
N LEU A 494 -9.44 11.99 -32.15
CA LEU A 494 -9.93 10.61 -32.01
C LEU A 494 -10.12 9.97 -33.40
N ALA A 495 -9.71 8.72 -33.57
CA ALA A 495 -9.98 7.91 -34.76
C ALA A 495 -10.99 6.80 -34.44
N SER A 496 -11.82 6.42 -35.42
CA SER A 496 -12.78 5.32 -35.30
C SER A 496 -12.88 4.51 -36.60
N SER A 497 -12.96 3.18 -36.50
CA SER A 497 -13.30 2.29 -37.61
C SER A 497 -14.76 1.85 -37.55
N ASP A 498 -15.38 1.61 -38.72
CA ASP A 498 -16.77 1.15 -38.82
C ASP A 498 -16.98 -0.14 -39.63
N TYR A 499 -18.23 -0.62 -39.59
CA TYR A 499 -18.66 -1.87 -40.21
C TYR A 499 -18.74 -1.83 -41.74
N GLU A 500 -18.67 -0.65 -42.39
CA GLU A 500 -18.58 -0.52 -43.84
C GLU A 500 -17.12 -0.45 -44.34
N GLY A 501 -16.14 -0.35 -43.41
CA GLY A 501 -14.73 -0.18 -43.75
C GLY A 501 -14.23 1.28 -43.67
N THR A 502 -15.06 2.22 -43.22
CA THR A 502 -14.67 3.63 -43.10
C THR A 502 -13.78 3.84 -41.88
N VAL A 503 -12.66 4.53 -42.06
CA VAL A 503 -11.81 5.04 -40.97
C VAL A 503 -12.02 6.54 -40.85
N THR A 504 -12.60 6.99 -39.75
CA THR A 504 -12.99 8.40 -39.55
C THR A 504 -12.14 9.03 -38.46
N VAL A 505 -11.69 10.27 -38.68
CA VAL A 505 -10.95 11.08 -37.69
C VAL A 505 -11.82 12.26 -37.28
N TRP A 506 -11.94 12.45 -35.96
CA TRP A 506 -12.83 13.39 -35.31
C TRP A 506 -12.05 14.39 -34.46
N ASP A 507 -12.62 15.59 -34.32
CA ASP A 507 -12.36 16.49 -33.20
C ASP A 507 -13.33 16.12 -32.06
N ALA A 508 -12.78 15.48 -31.02
CA ALA A 508 -13.51 15.04 -29.84
C ALA A 508 -13.91 16.20 -28.91
N MET A 509 -13.37 17.41 -29.09
CA MET A 509 -13.76 18.60 -28.32
C MET A 509 -14.99 19.30 -28.94
N THR A 510 -15.09 19.32 -30.27
CA THR A 510 -16.23 19.95 -30.99
C THR A 510 -17.27 18.95 -31.50
N GLY A 511 -17.00 17.65 -31.39
CA GLY A 511 -17.83 16.57 -31.95
C GLY A 511 -17.87 16.52 -33.48
N GLN A 512 -16.93 17.19 -34.16
CA GLN A 512 -16.95 17.35 -35.62
C GLN A 512 -16.07 16.31 -36.32
N ARG A 513 -16.47 15.92 -37.53
CA ARG A 513 -15.69 15.02 -38.38
C ARG A 513 -14.62 15.79 -39.16
N THR A 514 -13.35 15.51 -38.92
CA THR A 514 -12.20 16.16 -39.56
C THR A 514 -11.80 15.50 -40.88
N LYS A 515 -11.74 14.15 -40.91
CA LYS A 515 -11.50 13.35 -42.12
C LYS A 515 -12.29 12.05 -42.11
N ALA A 516 -12.52 11.49 -43.30
CA ALA A 516 -13.01 10.13 -43.47
C ALA A 516 -12.26 9.46 -44.63
N PHE A 517 -11.75 8.26 -44.39
CA PHE A 517 -11.05 7.43 -45.35
C PHE A 517 -11.90 6.21 -45.69
N GLN A 518 -12.16 5.97 -46.97
CA GLN A 518 -13.09 4.92 -47.43
C GLN A 518 -12.44 4.11 -48.57
N GLU A 519 -11.51 3.21 -48.22
CA GLU A 519 -10.87 2.30 -49.18
C GLU A 519 -10.84 0.82 -48.74
N HIS A 520 -11.27 0.49 -47.52
CA HIS A 520 -11.46 -0.92 -47.16
C HIS A 520 -12.73 -1.43 -47.82
N GLU A 521 -12.68 -2.63 -48.41
CA GLU A 521 -13.80 -3.22 -49.17
C GLU A 521 -14.84 -3.89 -48.24
N LYS A 522 -14.52 -4.00 -46.95
CA LYS A 522 -15.32 -4.65 -45.90
C LYS A 522 -15.06 -3.99 -44.54
N ARG A 523 -15.86 -4.38 -43.55
CA ARG A 523 -15.70 -4.07 -42.11
C ARG A 523 -14.24 -3.94 -41.70
N CYS A 524 -13.89 -2.75 -41.27
CA CYS A 524 -12.65 -2.51 -40.55
C CYS A 524 -12.89 -2.87 -39.08
N TRP A 525 -12.10 -3.78 -38.51
CA TRP A 525 -12.25 -4.21 -37.11
C TRP A 525 -11.52 -3.33 -36.12
N SER A 526 -10.39 -2.76 -36.53
CA SER A 526 -9.48 -2.04 -35.63
C SER A 526 -8.82 -0.85 -36.31
N VAL A 527 -8.56 0.19 -35.50
CA VAL A 527 -7.80 1.37 -35.87
C VAL A 527 -6.81 1.69 -34.74
N ASP A 528 -5.64 2.21 -35.09
CA ASP A 528 -4.62 2.60 -34.11
C ASP A 528 -3.82 3.83 -34.56
N PHE A 529 -3.60 4.78 -33.66
CA PHE A 529 -2.59 5.83 -33.83
C PHE A 529 -1.19 5.29 -33.54
N ASN A 530 -0.19 5.82 -34.23
CA ASN A 530 1.21 5.57 -33.93
C ASN A 530 1.69 6.53 -32.82
N ASP A 531 2.16 5.98 -31.69
CA ASP A 531 2.63 6.76 -30.53
C ASP A 531 3.87 7.63 -30.82
N VAL A 532 4.63 7.32 -31.87
CA VAL A 532 5.91 7.99 -32.20
C VAL A 532 5.75 8.95 -33.38
N ASP A 533 5.03 8.55 -34.45
CA ASP A 533 4.61 9.44 -35.53
C ASP A 533 3.10 9.68 -35.43
N THR A 534 2.73 10.69 -34.65
CA THR A 534 1.34 11.02 -34.28
C THR A 534 0.44 11.39 -35.46
N ARG A 535 0.99 11.45 -36.68
CA ARG A 535 0.28 11.69 -37.95
C ARG A 535 -0.08 10.41 -38.69
N LEU A 536 0.43 9.25 -38.28
CA LEU A 536 0.21 7.95 -38.91
C LEU A 536 -0.83 7.15 -38.15
N ILE A 537 -1.79 6.59 -38.89
CA ILE A 537 -2.83 5.68 -38.41
C ILE A 537 -2.70 4.35 -39.17
N ALA A 538 -2.94 3.22 -38.50
CA ALA A 538 -3.11 1.92 -39.12
C ALA A 538 -4.55 1.41 -38.92
N SER A 539 -5.06 0.62 -39.86
CA SER A 539 -6.36 -0.03 -39.75
C SER A 539 -6.35 -1.45 -40.32
N GLY A 540 -7.06 -2.38 -39.68
CA GLY A 540 -7.16 -3.79 -40.09
C GLY A 540 -8.59 -4.23 -40.38
N SER A 541 -8.80 -5.01 -41.45
CA SER A 541 -10.14 -5.31 -42.00
C SER A 541 -10.36 -6.78 -42.41
N ASP A 542 -11.64 -7.14 -42.56
CA ASP A 542 -12.13 -8.38 -43.18
C ASP A 542 -11.78 -8.50 -44.68
N ASP A 543 -11.28 -7.44 -45.32
CA ASP A 543 -10.68 -7.50 -46.68
C ASP A 543 -9.26 -8.11 -46.70
N ALA A 544 -8.77 -8.58 -45.56
CA ALA A 544 -7.44 -9.15 -45.35
C ALA A 544 -6.28 -8.17 -45.60
N ARG A 545 -6.52 -6.86 -45.47
CA ARG A 545 -5.47 -5.83 -45.57
C ARG A 545 -5.27 -5.07 -44.26
N VAL A 546 -4.05 -4.61 -44.05
CA VAL A 546 -3.72 -3.51 -43.14
C VAL A 546 -3.42 -2.28 -43.99
N LYS A 547 -4.19 -1.20 -43.83
CA LYS A 547 -3.93 0.09 -44.49
C LYS A 547 -3.26 1.06 -43.54
N LEU A 548 -2.37 1.89 -44.09
CA LEU A 548 -1.73 3.00 -43.39
C LEU A 548 -2.22 4.34 -43.94
N TRP A 549 -2.54 5.27 -43.06
CA TRP A 549 -3.09 6.58 -43.39
C TRP A 549 -2.26 7.67 -42.74
N ALA A 550 -1.83 8.67 -43.52
CA ALA A 550 -1.22 9.87 -42.95
C ALA A 550 -2.28 10.99 -42.93
N LEU A 551 -2.38 11.73 -41.82
CA LEU A 551 -3.40 12.78 -41.66
C LEU A 551 -3.32 13.90 -42.70
N ASN A 552 -2.19 14.06 -43.39
CA ASN A 552 -1.99 15.02 -44.47
C ASN A 552 -2.30 14.49 -45.89
N THR A 553 -2.58 13.19 -46.05
CA THR A 553 -3.12 12.62 -47.31
C THR A 553 -4.61 12.34 -47.17
N ASP A 554 -5.30 12.14 -48.29
CA ASP A 554 -6.73 11.75 -48.33
C ASP A 554 -6.94 10.28 -48.75
N TYR A 555 -5.84 9.60 -49.07
CA TYR A 555 -5.76 8.19 -49.47
C TYR A 555 -4.70 7.46 -48.63
N SER A 556 -4.73 6.13 -48.64
CA SER A 556 -3.77 5.29 -47.91
C SER A 556 -2.36 5.43 -48.49
N VAL A 557 -1.39 5.59 -47.59
CA VAL A 557 0.04 5.74 -47.92
C VAL A 557 0.66 4.39 -48.27
N ALA A 558 0.16 3.32 -47.66
CA ALA A 558 0.52 1.95 -47.98
C ALA A 558 -0.62 0.97 -47.62
N SER A 559 -0.56 -0.21 -48.23
CA SER A 559 -1.41 -1.34 -47.92
C SER A 559 -0.54 -2.60 -47.83
N LEU A 560 -0.73 -3.36 -46.76
CA LEU A 560 -0.08 -4.65 -46.49
C LEU A 560 -1.13 -5.75 -46.57
N GLU A 561 -0.84 -6.81 -47.33
CA GLU A 561 -1.79 -7.91 -47.54
C GLU A 561 -1.48 -9.08 -46.59
N ALA A 562 -2.50 -9.52 -45.86
CA ALA A 562 -2.45 -10.64 -44.93
C ALA A 562 -3.05 -11.91 -45.55
N LYS A 563 -2.81 -13.06 -44.92
CA LYS A 563 -3.30 -14.37 -45.41
C LYS A 563 -4.77 -14.64 -45.08
N ALA A 564 -5.35 -13.84 -44.20
CA ALA A 564 -6.73 -13.91 -43.75
C ALA A 564 -7.14 -12.56 -43.14
N ASN A 565 -8.41 -12.42 -42.76
CA ASN A 565 -8.99 -11.25 -42.11
C ASN A 565 -8.15 -10.75 -40.92
N VAL A 566 -7.96 -9.43 -40.80
CA VAL A 566 -7.19 -8.81 -39.73
C VAL A 566 -8.14 -8.27 -38.66
N CYS A 567 -8.12 -8.89 -37.48
CA CYS A 567 -9.02 -8.56 -36.37
C CYS A 567 -8.51 -7.39 -35.53
N CYS A 568 -7.20 -7.30 -35.31
CA CYS A 568 -6.60 -6.27 -34.46
C CYS A 568 -5.22 -5.85 -34.98
N VAL A 569 -5.01 -4.55 -35.19
CA VAL A 569 -3.71 -3.93 -35.47
C VAL A 569 -3.26 -3.05 -34.30
N LYS A 570 -1.95 -3.05 -34.00
CA LYS A 570 -1.30 -2.11 -33.06
C LYS A 570 0.11 -1.71 -33.50
N PHE A 571 0.49 -0.46 -33.30
CA PHE A 571 1.87 0.00 -33.44
C PHE A 571 2.74 -0.40 -32.24
N ASN A 572 4.06 -0.53 -32.45
CA ASN A 572 5.01 -0.69 -31.35
C ASN A 572 5.20 0.69 -30.65
N PRO A 573 4.95 0.82 -29.33
CA PRO A 573 4.94 2.11 -28.62
C PRO A 573 6.32 2.79 -28.52
N ARG A 574 7.38 2.23 -29.11
CA ARG A 574 8.72 2.82 -29.18
C ARG A 574 9.29 2.91 -30.61
N SER A 575 8.57 2.46 -31.65
CA SER A 575 9.07 2.49 -33.04
C SER A 575 8.01 2.98 -34.01
N SER A 576 8.28 4.11 -34.66
CA SER A 576 7.39 4.67 -35.69
C SER A 576 7.21 3.75 -36.91
N CYS A 577 8.12 2.80 -37.15
CA CYS A 577 8.07 1.89 -38.29
C CYS A 577 7.77 0.42 -37.96
N HIS A 578 7.42 0.06 -36.71
CA HIS A 578 7.09 -1.33 -36.38
C HIS A 578 5.62 -1.49 -35.97
N LEU A 579 4.99 -2.55 -36.45
CA LEU A 579 3.56 -2.81 -36.30
C LEU A 579 3.30 -4.31 -36.12
N ALA A 580 2.34 -4.66 -35.25
CA ALA A 580 1.84 -6.00 -35.04
C ALA A 580 0.37 -6.10 -35.44
N PHE A 581 -0.06 -7.26 -35.94
CA PHE A 581 -1.48 -7.55 -36.11
C PHE A 581 -1.85 -9.01 -35.82
N GLY A 582 -3.05 -9.19 -35.26
CA GLY A 582 -3.70 -10.49 -35.04
C GLY A 582 -4.65 -10.81 -36.18
N SER A 583 -4.60 -12.05 -36.67
CA SER A 583 -5.32 -12.47 -37.87
C SER A 583 -6.14 -13.74 -37.64
N ALA A 584 -7.12 -13.94 -38.51
CA ALA A 584 -7.93 -15.15 -38.55
C ALA A 584 -7.10 -16.42 -38.92
N ASP A 585 -5.87 -16.29 -39.43
CA ASP A 585 -4.91 -17.40 -39.65
C ASP A 585 -4.27 -17.97 -38.37
N HIS A 586 -4.80 -17.61 -37.20
CA HIS A 586 -4.41 -18.10 -35.86
C HIS A 586 -2.99 -17.64 -35.44
N CYS A 587 -2.40 -16.70 -36.17
CA CYS A 587 -1.07 -16.15 -35.94
C CYS A 587 -1.12 -14.68 -35.53
N VAL A 588 -0.04 -14.22 -34.89
CA VAL A 588 0.30 -12.79 -34.79
C VAL A 588 1.46 -12.52 -35.72
N HIS A 589 1.34 -11.50 -36.56
CA HIS A 589 2.38 -11.08 -37.51
C HIS A 589 3.00 -9.77 -37.03
N TYR A 590 4.32 -9.64 -37.18
CA TYR A 590 5.06 -8.42 -36.82
C TYR A 590 5.92 -7.97 -38.01
N TYR A 591 5.80 -6.70 -38.38
CA TYR A 591 6.37 -6.13 -39.61
C TYR A 591 7.17 -4.86 -39.34
N ASP A 592 8.14 -4.61 -40.23
CA ASP A 592 8.76 -3.31 -40.44
C ASP A 592 8.11 -2.63 -41.65
N LEU A 593 7.54 -1.45 -41.45
CA LEU A 593 6.86 -0.68 -42.49
C LEU A 593 7.83 -0.14 -43.56
N ARG A 594 9.14 -0.20 -43.30
CA ARG A 594 10.20 0.05 -44.30
C ARG A 594 10.39 -1.13 -45.27
N ASN A 595 9.92 -2.33 -44.92
CA ASN A 595 9.99 -3.53 -45.77
C ASN A 595 8.73 -4.39 -45.59
N MET A 596 7.60 -3.94 -46.14
CA MET A 596 6.29 -4.61 -46.01
C MET A 596 6.15 -5.93 -46.80
N LYS A 597 7.22 -6.45 -47.42
CA LYS A 597 7.15 -7.69 -48.24
C LYS A 597 7.07 -8.96 -47.41
N GLU A 598 7.73 -9.00 -46.26
CA GLU A 598 7.84 -10.18 -45.40
C GLU A 598 7.76 -9.77 -43.93
N ALA A 599 7.11 -10.59 -43.10
CA ALA A 599 7.04 -10.37 -41.66
C ALA A 599 8.41 -10.61 -41.01
N LEU A 600 8.82 -9.73 -40.10
CA LEU A 600 10.01 -9.93 -39.26
C LEU A 600 9.85 -11.17 -38.37
N CYS A 601 8.66 -11.35 -37.80
CA CYS A 601 8.29 -12.48 -36.95
C CYS A 601 6.83 -12.89 -37.19
N ILE A 602 6.57 -14.20 -37.16
CA ILE A 602 5.22 -14.78 -37.19
C ILE A 602 5.08 -15.70 -35.99
N PHE A 603 4.28 -15.28 -35.01
CA PHE A 603 4.04 -16.00 -33.77
C PHE A 603 2.92 -17.02 -33.97
N LYS A 604 3.24 -18.31 -33.73
CA LYS A 604 2.34 -19.44 -33.95
C LYS A 604 2.07 -20.17 -32.64
N GLY A 605 0.81 -20.50 -32.37
CA GLY A 605 0.46 -21.35 -31.21
C GLY A 605 -0.97 -21.22 -30.68
N HIS A 606 -1.78 -20.27 -31.14
CA HIS A 606 -3.22 -20.30 -30.92
C HIS A 606 -3.90 -21.34 -31.82
N ARG A 607 -5.06 -21.85 -31.40
CA ARG A 607 -5.84 -22.89 -32.11
C ARG A 607 -7.03 -22.33 -32.90
N LYS A 608 -7.28 -21.02 -32.82
CA LYS A 608 -8.35 -20.28 -33.49
C LYS A 608 -7.88 -18.85 -33.80
N ALA A 609 -8.74 -18.03 -34.41
CA ALA A 609 -8.48 -16.63 -34.75
C ALA A 609 -7.99 -15.80 -33.53
N VAL A 610 -7.04 -14.90 -33.78
CA VAL A 610 -6.54 -13.95 -32.78
C VAL A 610 -7.43 -12.71 -32.79
N SER A 611 -8.18 -12.46 -31.71
CA SER A 611 -9.13 -11.35 -31.61
C SER A 611 -8.46 -10.02 -31.28
N TYR A 612 -7.47 -10.02 -30.39
CA TYR A 612 -6.74 -8.82 -29.97
C TYR A 612 -5.24 -9.06 -29.86
N VAL A 613 -4.46 -8.01 -30.14
CA VAL A 613 -3.00 -7.95 -29.94
C VAL A 613 -2.66 -6.64 -29.23
N LYS A 614 -1.74 -6.68 -28.27
CA LYS A 614 -1.34 -5.50 -27.49
C LYS A 614 0.12 -5.62 -27.05
N PHE A 615 0.88 -4.54 -27.12
CA PHE A 615 2.24 -4.51 -26.57
C PHE A 615 2.16 -4.39 -25.04
N ILE A 616 2.90 -5.25 -24.33
CA ILE A 616 3.19 -5.09 -22.90
C ILE A 616 4.32 -4.06 -22.74
N ASN A 617 5.29 -4.08 -23.65
CA ASN A 617 6.38 -3.10 -23.75
C ASN A 617 7.01 -3.17 -25.17
N LYS A 618 8.14 -2.49 -25.37
CA LYS A 618 8.89 -2.45 -26.64
C LYS A 618 9.27 -3.81 -27.25
N GLU A 619 9.32 -4.88 -26.45
CA GLU A 619 9.85 -6.21 -26.82
C GLU A 619 8.89 -7.37 -26.53
N GLU A 620 7.83 -7.16 -25.74
CA GLU A 620 6.86 -8.19 -25.35
C GLU A 620 5.45 -7.85 -25.85
N ILE A 621 4.81 -8.82 -26.51
CA ILE A 621 3.45 -8.73 -27.06
C ILE A 621 2.55 -9.73 -26.34
N VAL A 622 1.31 -9.35 -26.02
CA VAL A 622 0.24 -10.26 -25.61
C VAL A 622 -0.86 -10.32 -26.66
N SER A 623 -1.39 -11.52 -26.90
CA SER A 623 -2.52 -11.76 -27.80
C SER A 623 -3.65 -12.52 -27.10
N ALA A 624 -4.89 -12.22 -27.48
CA ALA A 624 -6.10 -12.95 -27.11
C ALA A 624 -6.68 -13.67 -28.33
N SER A 625 -7.28 -14.84 -28.12
CA SER A 625 -7.85 -15.67 -29.18
C SER A 625 -9.08 -16.40 -28.68
N THR A 626 -10.00 -16.74 -29.59
CA THR A 626 -11.23 -17.49 -29.32
C THR A 626 -11.00 -18.98 -28.95
N ASP A 627 -9.76 -19.34 -28.60
CA ASP A 627 -9.35 -20.64 -28.06
C ASP A 627 -9.22 -20.68 -26.53
N SER A 628 -9.87 -19.73 -25.83
CA SER A 628 -9.82 -19.51 -24.37
C SER A 628 -8.40 -19.41 -23.80
N GLN A 629 -7.48 -18.81 -24.55
CA GLN A 629 -6.10 -18.57 -24.13
C GLN A 629 -5.63 -17.15 -24.47
N LEU A 630 -4.80 -16.60 -23.59
CA LEU A 630 -3.91 -15.49 -23.92
C LEU A 630 -2.48 -16.03 -24.09
N LYS A 631 -1.67 -15.43 -24.95
CA LYS A 631 -0.25 -15.81 -25.12
C LYS A 631 0.65 -14.60 -25.10
N MET A 632 1.81 -14.75 -24.46
CA MET A 632 2.88 -13.75 -24.41
C MET A 632 4.03 -14.18 -25.31
N TRP A 633 4.56 -13.24 -26.08
CA TRP A 633 5.57 -13.46 -27.11
C TRP A 633 6.71 -12.45 -26.94
N ASN A 634 7.95 -12.83 -27.29
CA ASN A 634 9.04 -11.88 -27.40
C ASN A 634 9.30 -11.54 -28.87
N ILE A 635 9.50 -10.26 -29.19
CA ILE A 635 9.76 -9.83 -30.57
C ILE A 635 11.06 -10.45 -31.13
N ASN A 636 12.04 -10.72 -30.27
CA ASN A 636 13.32 -11.31 -30.65
C ASN A 636 13.34 -12.87 -30.62
N ASN A 637 12.25 -13.52 -30.19
CA ASN A 637 12.15 -14.98 -30.11
C ASN A 637 10.70 -15.43 -30.41
N PRO A 638 10.44 -16.10 -31.55
CA PRO A 638 9.09 -16.45 -31.99
C PRO A 638 8.39 -17.51 -31.13
N LEU A 639 9.05 -18.06 -30.10
CA LEU A 639 8.45 -18.97 -29.13
C LEU A 639 7.47 -18.25 -28.19
N CYS A 640 6.39 -18.93 -27.84
CA CYS A 640 5.47 -18.50 -26.78
C CYS A 640 6.20 -18.49 -25.42
N LEU A 641 6.41 -17.31 -24.84
CA LEU A 641 7.00 -17.16 -23.49
C LEU A 641 6.09 -17.75 -22.41
N ARG A 642 4.78 -17.49 -22.52
CA ARG A 642 3.78 -17.91 -21.52
C ARG A 642 2.40 -17.98 -22.13
N SER A 643 1.60 -18.97 -21.73
CA SER A 643 0.16 -19.03 -22.02
C SER A 643 -0.62 -18.81 -20.73
N PHE A 644 -1.66 -17.99 -20.78
CA PHE A 644 -2.56 -17.73 -19.66
C PHE A 644 -3.93 -18.36 -19.92
N VAL A 645 -4.53 -18.94 -18.88
CA VAL A 645 -5.74 -19.79 -18.97
C VAL A 645 -6.79 -19.42 -17.93
N GLY A 646 -8.04 -19.86 -18.12
CA GLY A 646 -9.09 -19.81 -17.08
C GLY A 646 -10.24 -18.82 -17.32
N HIS A 647 -10.07 -17.86 -18.23
CA HIS A 647 -11.18 -17.10 -18.82
C HIS A 647 -11.86 -17.94 -19.92
N VAL A 648 -13.05 -17.55 -20.34
CA VAL A 648 -13.82 -18.18 -21.43
C VAL A 648 -13.91 -17.20 -22.61
N ASN A 649 -13.45 -17.62 -23.77
CA ASN A 649 -13.51 -16.88 -25.02
C ASN A 649 -13.56 -17.91 -26.15
N GLU A 650 -14.76 -18.19 -26.66
CA GLU A 650 -15.02 -19.24 -27.64
C GLU A 650 -15.72 -18.76 -28.92
N LYS A 651 -16.54 -17.71 -28.78
CA LYS A 651 -17.44 -17.14 -29.80
C LYS A 651 -17.26 -15.62 -29.98
N ASN A 652 -17.02 -14.89 -28.89
CA ASN A 652 -17.08 -13.43 -28.83
C ASN A 652 -15.70 -12.81 -28.59
N PHE A 653 -15.41 -11.66 -29.19
CA PHE A 653 -14.15 -10.94 -28.94
C PHE A 653 -14.20 -10.24 -27.57
N VAL A 654 -13.60 -10.87 -26.55
CA VAL A 654 -13.46 -10.32 -25.19
C VAL A 654 -12.30 -9.33 -25.08
N GLY A 655 -12.46 -8.27 -24.28
CA GLY A 655 -11.54 -7.12 -24.28
C GLY A 655 -10.19 -7.37 -23.60
N LEU A 656 -9.11 -6.74 -24.10
CA LEU A 656 -7.73 -6.97 -23.66
C LEU A 656 -6.99 -5.68 -23.20
N ALA A 657 -6.47 -5.70 -21.97
CA ALA A 657 -5.75 -4.61 -21.32
C ALA A 657 -4.43 -5.08 -20.69
N THR A 658 -3.45 -4.17 -20.56
CA THR A 658 -2.20 -4.40 -19.82
C THR A 658 -1.60 -3.07 -19.38
N ASP A 659 -0.91 -3.05 -18.23
CA ASP A 659 -0.16 -1.91 -17.68
C ASP A 659 1.39 -2.08 -17.81
N GLY A 660 1.83 -3.19 -18.40
CA GLY A 660 3.24 -3.57 -18.53
C GLY A 660 3.72 -4.67 -17.58
N ASP A 661 3.03 -4.95 -16.46
CA ASP A 661 3.35 -6.07 -15.54
C ASP A 661 2.15 -7.04 -15.37
N TYR A 662 0.93 -6.57 -15.59
CA TYR A 662 -0.31 -7.33 -15.46
C TYR A 662 -1.11 -7.27 -16.78
N VAL A 663 -1.97 -8.26 -16.99
CA VAL A 663 -2.87 -8.36 -18.15
C VAL A 663 -4.28 -8.58 -17.63
N ALA A 664 -5.23 -7.76 -18.08
CA ALA A 664 -6.65 -7.89 -17.76
C ALA A 664 -7.44 -8.27 -19.01
N CYS A 665 -8.34 -9.23 -18.87
CA CYS A 665 -9.08 -9.83 -19.97
C CYS A 665 -10.55 -10.01 -19.60
N GLY A 666 -11.46 -9.69 -20.54
CA GLY A 666 -12.86 -10.04 -20.43
C GLY A 666 -13.10 -11.55 -20.56
N SER A 667 -14.35 -11.98 -20.38
CA SER A 667 -14.75 -13.38 -20.46
C SER A 667 -16.25 -13.51 -20.78
N GLU A 668 -16.63 -14.60 -21.45
CA GLU A 668 -18.01 -14.94 -21.84
C GLU A 668 -18.90 -15.42 -20.68
N ASN A 669 -18.36 -15.52 -19.46
CA ASN A 669 -19.11 -15.85 -18.23
C ASN A 669 -19.42 -14.60 -17.36
N ASN A 670 -19.57 -13.45 -18.02
CA ASN A 670 -19.69 -12.10 -17.45
C ASN A 670 -18.70 -11.80 -16.30
N ALA A 671 -17.40 -11.96 -16.57
CA ALA A 671 -16.34 -11.70 -15.60
C ALA A 671 -15.09 -11.07 -16.24
N LEU A 672 -14.37 -10.27 -15.44
CA LEU A 672 -13.00 -9.84 -15.74
C LEU A 672 -12.01 -10.77 -15.04
N TYR A 673 -10.99 -11.22 -15.76
CA TYR A 673 -9.85 -11.98 -15.26
C TYR A 673 -8.60 -11.10 -15.27
N VAL A 674 -7.83 -11.13 -14.19
CA VAL A 674 -6.54 -10.41 -14.10
C VAL A 674 -5.41 -11.42 -13.92
N TYR A 675 -4.36 -11.26 -14.71
CA TYR A 675 -3.15 -12.08 -14.73
C TYR A 675 -1.94 -11.23 -14.37
N TYR A 676 -0.96 -11.82 -13.68
CA TYR A 676 0.38 -11.25 -13.57
C TYR A 676 1.28 -11.93 -14.62
N LYS A 677 2.08 -11.18 -15.37
CA LYS A 677 2.86 -11.75 -16.50
C LYS A 677 3.86 -12.85 -16.11
N GLY A 678 4.20 -12.93 -14.82
CA GLY A 678 5.07 -13.97 -14.26
C GLY A 678 4.42 -15.34 -14.03
N LEU A 679 3.09 -15.50 -14.14
CA LEU A 679 2.36 -16.73 -13.79
C LEU A 679 1.36 -17.13 -14.90
N THR A 680 0.92 -18.39 -14.93
CA THR A 680 0.00 -18.91 -15.98
C THR A 680 -1.47 -18.82 -15.58
N LYS A 681 -1.76 -19.01 -14.29
CA LYS A 681 -3.11 -18.92 -13.70
C LYS A 681 -3.50 -17.47 -13.38
N GLN A 682 -4.80 -17.18 -13.37
CA GLN A 682 -5.33 -15.87 -13.01
C GLN A 682 -5.05 -15.50 -11.54
N LEU A 683 -4.66 -14.24 -11.30
CA LEU A 683 -4.33 -13.70 -9.98
C LEU A 683 -5.57 -13.52 -9.10
N PHE A 684 -6.68 -13.14 -9.74
CA PHE A 684 -8.06 -13.09 -9.25
C PHE A 684 -8.98 -12.82 -10.45
N SER A 685 -10.28 -12.99 -10.24
CA SER A 685 -11.34 -12.58 -11.18
C SER A 685 -12.42 -11.80 -10.44
N TYR A 686 -13.16 -10.97 -11.17
CA TYR A 686 -14.35 -10.28 -10.69
C TYR A 686 -15.51 -10.60 -11.63
N LYS A 687 -16.55 -11.26 -11.11
CA LYS A 687 -17.80 -11.50 -11.84
C LYS A 687 -18.72 -10.31 -11.62
N PHE A 688 -19.38 -9.87 -12.68
CA PHE A 688 -20.39 -8.82 -12.61
C PHE A 688 -21.77 -9.40 -12.31
N ASP A 689 -22.59 -8.63 -11.62
CA ASP A 689 -24.00 -8.94 -11.42
C ASP A 689 -24.79 -8.63 -12.71
N ALA A 690 -25.77 -9.47 -13.05
CA ALA A 690 -26.56 -9.32 -14.27
C ALA A 690 -27.42 -8.04 -14.24
N VAL A 691 -27.49 -7.32 -15.36
CA VAL A 691 -28.10 -5.98 -15.41
C VAL A 691 -29.63 -6.07 -15.35
N ARG A 692 -30.19 -5.96 -14.14
CA ARG A 692 -31.64 -5.97 -13.92
C ARG A 692 -32.29 -4.67 -14.41
N SER A 693 -33.10 -4.78 -15.47
CA SER A 693 -33.97 -3.68 -15.91
C SER A 693 -35.00 -3.34 -14.83
N ILE A 694 -35.13 -2.06 -14.51
CA ILE A 694 -36.03 -1.53 -13.47
C ILE A 694 -37.52 -1.80 -13.78
N LEU A 695 -37.87 -2.15 -15.03
CA LEU A 695 -39.25 -2.29 -15.50
C LEU A 695 -39.73 -3.74 -15.69
N GLU A 696 -38.88 -4.77 -15.58
CA GLU A 696 -39.28 -6.18 -15.76
C GLU A 696 -39.27 -6.97 -14.44
N VAL A 697 -40.25 -6.72 -13.57
CA VAL A 697 -40.51 -7.54 -12.37
C VAL A 697 -41.41 -8.73 -12.71
N GLN A 698 -40.92 -9.66 -13.53
CA GLN A 698 -41.56 -10.98 -13.74
C GLN A 698 -40.63 -12.03 -14.37
N ASP A 699 -40.28 -13.05 -13.58
CA ASP A 699 -39.90 -14.43 -13.94
C ASP A 699 -39.24 -14.70 -15.31
N ARG A 700 -38.08 -14.09 -15.57
CA ARG A 700 -37.05 -14.70 -16.45
C ARG A 700 -36.09 -15.53 -15.60
N ARG A 701 -35.73 -16.73 -16.06
CA ARG A 701 -34.74 -17.58 -15.36
C ARG A 701 -33.33 -17.05 -15.59
N GLU A 702 -32.44 -17.28 -14.63
CA GLU A 702 -31.05 -16.77 -14.64
C GLU A 702 -30.15 -17.45 -15.70
N GLU A 703 -30.68 -18.38 -16.49
CA GLU A 703 -29.94 -19.23 -17.44
C GLU A 703 -29.86 -18.63 -18.88
N ASP A 704 -30.73 -17.68 -19.25
CA ASP A 704 -30.88 -17.19 -20.64
C ASP A 704 -30.14 -15.86 -20.96
N LEU A 705 -29.31 -15.34 -20.06
CA LEU A 705 -28.59 -14.07 -20.24
C LEU A 705 -27.14 -14.30 -20.76
N ASN A 706 -26.99 -14.25 -22.08
CA ASN A 706 -25.68 -14.19 -22.77
C ASN A 706 -25.00 -12.83 -22.53
N GLU A 707 -24.32 -12.69 -21.38
CA GLU A 707 -23.56 -11.48 -21.03
C GLU A 707 -22.04 -11.67 -21.03
N PHE A 708 -21.31 -10.73 -21.62
CA PHE A 708 -19.84 -10.79 -21.67
C PHE A 708 -19.16 -9.41 -21.60
N VAL A 709 -17.86 -9.44 -21.32
CA VAL A 709 -16.99 -8.26 -21.23
C VAL A 709 -16.22 -8.08 -22.54
N SER A 710 -16.75 -7.25 -23.45
CA SER A 710 -16.18 -7.03 -24.80
C SER A 710 -14.97 -6.09 -24.83
N ALA A 711 -14.90 -5.16 -23.88
CA ALA A 711 -13.97 -4.03 -23.90
C ALA A 711 -13.40 -3.74 -22.51
N VAL A 712 -12.08 -3.59 -22.43
CA VAL A 712 -11.32 -3.32 -21.20
C VAL A 712 -10.16 -2.39 -21.55
N LYS A 713 -10.02 -1.29 -20.80
CA LYS A 713 -8.88 -0.36 -20.92
C LYS A 713 -8.30 -0.07 -19.53
N PRO A 714 -6.97 -0.15 -19.34
CA PRO A 714 -6.34 0.40 -18.15
C PRO A 714 -6.30 1.91 -18.27
N HIS A 715 -6.68 2.57 -17.19
CA HIS A 715 -6.58 4.01 -17.01
C HIS A 715 -5.23 4.28 -16.36
N ASP A 716 -4.32 4.88 -17.10
CA ASP A 716 -2.91 4.98 -16.70
C ASP A 716 -2.68 6.01 -15.58
N LYS A 717 -3.71 6.78 -15.18
CA LYS A 717 -3.47 8.10 -14.56
C LYS A 717 -4.51 8.69 -13.58
N VAL A 718 -5.50 7.95 -13.05
CA VAL A 718 -6.21 8.44 -11.84
C VAL A 718 -6.31 7.37 -10.74
N THR A 719 -6.29 7.70 -9.44
CA THR A 719 -6.83 8.86 -8.68
C THR A 719 -8.35 8.87 -8.56
N LEU A 720 -8.94 7.78 -8.05
CA LEU A 720 -10.14 7.98 -7.24
C LEU A 720 -9.74 8.81 -6.02
N LEU A 721 -10.22 10.04 -5.93
CA LEU A 721 -10.01 10.90 -4.77
C LEU A 721 -10.76 10.35 -3.55
N LEU A 722 -10.09 9.43 -2.85
CA LEU A 722 -9.92 9.63 -1.42
C LEU A 722 -8.44 9.46 -1.04
N VAL A 723 -7.71 10.55 -1.31
CA VAL A 723 -6.77 11.22 -0.40
C VAL A 723 -5.59 10.39 0.16
N ALA A 724 -4.37 10.69 -0.29
CA ALA A 724 -3.12 10.18 0.29
C ALA A 724 -2.96 10.47 1.80
N LEU A 725 -3.65 11.48 2.34
CA LEU A 725 -3.73 11.75 3.78
C LEU A 725 -4.98 11.13 4.45
N LEU A 726 -6.22 11.47 4.02
CA LEU A 726 -7.44 10.99 4.70
C LEU A 726 -7.64 9.47 4.63
N LYS A 727 -7.14 8.75 3.60
CA LYS A 727 -7.30 7.29 3.52
C LYS A 727 -6.36 6.52 4.43
N PRO A 728 -5.08 6.88 4.61
CA PRO A 728 -4.29 6.41 5.75
C PRO A 728 -4.86 6.85 7.09
N LEU A 729 -5.37 8.08 7.20
CA LEU A 729 -5.91 8.62 8.46
C LEU A 729 -7.13 7.82 8.95
N ASN A 730 -8.12 7.61 8.08
CA ASN A 730 -9.33 6.81 8.36
C ASN A 730 -9.04 5.30 8.49
N ARG A 731 -7.92 4.80 7.93
CA ARG A 731 -7.46 3.41 8.14
C ARG A 731 -6.66 3.21 9.42
N ALA A 732 -6.09 4.26 10.00
CA ALA A 732 -5.22 4.19 11.17
C ALA A 732 -5.99 4.23 12.51
N GLY A 733 -7.29 3.91 12.50
CA GLY A 733 -8.14 3.88 13.68
C GLY A 733 -8.82 5.23 13.96
N PRO A 734 -9.08 5.58 15.24
CA PRO A 734 -9.90 6.75 15.58
C PRO A 734 -9.29 8.08 15.11
N LYS A 735 -10.13 9.13 15.07
CA LYS A 735 -9.70 10.52 14.80
C LYS A 735 -8.51 10.90 15.70
N ILE A 736 -7.61 11.75 15.19
CA ILE A 736 -6.54 12.33 16.00
C ILE A 736 -7.16 13.43 16.87
N PRO A 737 -7.16 13.31 18.21
CA PRO A 737 -7.74 14.35 19.06
C PRO A 737 -6.94 15.65 19.02
N LYS A 738 -7.56 16.77 19.43
CA LYS A 738 -6.86 18.02 19.75
C LYS A 738 -5.51 17.79 20.46
N GLY A 739 -4.45 18.41 19.96
CA GLY A 739 -3.11 18.36 20.56
C GLY A 739 -2.37 17.03 20.43
N HIS A 740 -2.87 16.07 19.64
CA HIS A 740 -2.20 14.80 19.37
C HIS A 740 -1.64 14.76 17.93
N ALA A 741 -0.71 13.82 17.69
CA ALA A 741 -0.04 13.63 16.40
C ALA A 741 -0.03 12.15 15.97
N ARG A 742 0.02 11.89 14.66
CA ARG A 742 0.20 10.57 14.05
C ARG A 742 1.16 10.67 12.86
N VAL A 743 2.28 9.94 12.91
CA VAL A 743 3.29 9.96 11.83
C VAL A 743 2.98 8.91 10.77
N PHE A 744 2.91 9.34 9.52
CA PHE A 744 2.76 8.52 8.33
C PHE A 744 4.09 8.47 7.55
N TRP A 745 4.35 7.32 6.92
CA TRP A 745 5.62 6.99 6.28
C TRP A 745 5.38 6.65 4.81
N GLY A 746 6.29 7.03 3.92
CA GLY A 746 6.16 6.78 2.48
C GLY A 746 4.98 7.51 1.83
N LEU A 747 4.58 8.68 2.36
CA LEU A 747 3.62 9.55 1.68
C LEU A 747 4.28 10.36 0.55
N ASP A 748 5.54 10.75 0.71
CA ASP A 748 6.32 11.40 -0.34
C ASP A 748 7.73 10.78 -0.38
N GLU A 749 7.95 9.87 -1.33
CA GLU A 749 9.25 9.19 -1.51
C GLU A 749 10.37 10.10 -2.04
N THR A 750 10.08 11.38 -2.32
CA THR A 750 11.04 12.35 -2.88
C THR A 750 11.44 13.45 -1.91
N ASP A 751 10.49 14.05 -1.16
CA ASP A 751 10.74 15.27 -0.36
C ASP A 751 10.66 15.03 1.16
N TYR A 752 9.86 14.07 1.64
CA TYR A 752 9.54 13.93 3.07
C TYR A 752 9.54 12.48 3.56
N SER A 753 10.60 12.11 4.31
CA SER A 753 10.76 10.79 4.93
C SER A 753 9.60 10.39 5.85
N GLY A 754 8.99 11.37 6.54
CA GLY A 754 7.84 11.16 7.42
C GLY A 754 6.96 12.40 7.54
N VAL A 755 5.65 12.20 7.60
CA VAL A 755 4.63 13.25 7.66
C VAL A 755 3.80 13.08 8.94
N ALA A 756 3.92 14.01 9.88
CA ALA A 756 3.12 14.03 11.10
C ALA A 756 1.81 14.82 10.86
N VAL A 757 0.67 14.13 10.99
CA VAL A 757 -0.65 14.79 10.99
C VAL A 757 -1.05 15.11 12.42
N VAL A 758 -1.54 16.32 12.68
CA VAL A 758 -1.86 16.83 14.02
C VAL A 758 -3.32 17.27 14.15
N GLY A 759 -3.94 16.91 15.28
CA GLY A 759 -5.33 17.27 15.56
C GLY A 759 -5.44 18.70 16.11
N LEU A 760 -6.18 19.55 15.41
CA LEU A 760 -6.41 20.95 15.78
C LEU A 760 -7.70 21.18 16.58
N GLY A 761 -8.50 20.12 16.83
CA GLY A 761 -9.82 20.26 17.42
C GLY A 761 -10.83 20.86 16.43
N LYS A 762 -11.88 21.49 16.96
CA LYS A 762 -12.88 22.21 16.15
C LYS A 762 -12.24 23.40 15.40
N GLN A 763 -12.74 23.69 14.21
CA GLN A 763 -12.35 24.87 13.44
C GLN A 763 -13.00 26.15 14.00
N GLY A 764 -12.36 27.32 13.84
CA GLY A 764 -12.95 28.62 14.19
C GLY A 764 -12.99 28.97 15.69
N LEU A 765 -12.20 28.28 16.53
CA LEU A 765 -12.15 28.53 17.98
C LEU A 765 -11.58 29.93 18.31
N ALA A 766 -12.41 30.77 18.92
CA ALA A 766 -12.09 32.14 19.30
C ALA A 766 -11.54 32.24 20.75
N ILE A 767 -11.67 33.42 21.38
CA ILE A 767 -11.38 33.63 22.80
C ILE A 767 -12.47 33.01 23.67
N ASN A 768 -12.08 32.06 24.53
CA ASN A 768 -12.94 31.55 25.59
C ASN A 768 -12.93 32.57 26.75
N LYS A 769 -14.12 33.09 27.08
CA LYS A 769 -14.32 34.13 28.11
C LYS A 769 -14.24 33.63 29.54
N LEU A 770 -14.24 32.31 29.76
CA LEU A 770 -14.10 31.69 31.09
C LEU A 770 -12.63 31.36 31.38
N GLU A 771 -11.90 30.85 30.38
CA GLU A 771 -10.48 30.51 30.50
C GLU A 771 -9.54 31.71 30.31
N GLU A 772 -10.02 32.80 29.73
CA GLU A 772 -9.24 33.97 29.29
C GLU A 772 -8.08 33.60 28.35
N ILE A 773 -8.35 32.69 27.41
CA ILE A 773 -7.38 32.18 26.41
C ILE A 773 -8.03 32.16 25.01
N HIS A 774 -7.23 32.52 23.99
CA HIS A 774 -7.58 32.28 22.59
C HIS A 774 -7.42 30.79 22.23
N GLU A 775 -8.50 30.00 22.32
CA GLU A 775 -8.47 28.56 22.15
C GLU A 775 -7.92 28.09 20.80
N GLY A 776 -8.16 28.84 19.72
CA GLY A 776 -7.57 28.57 18.40
C GLY A 776 -6.04 28.57 18.40
N LYS A 777 -5.41 29.70 18.75
CA LYS A 777 -3.95 29.81 18.91
C LYS A 777 -3.40 28.76 19.89
N GLU A 778 -4.09 28.50 20.99
CA GLU A 778 -3.64 27.50 21.98
C GLU A 778 -3.70 26.06 21.45
N SER A 779 -4.73 25.75 20.63
CA SER A 779 -4.82 24.47 19.91
C SER A 779 -3.68 24.32 18.89
N VAL A 780 -3.37 25.39 18.16
CA VAL A 780 -2.25 25.43 17.20
C VAL A 780 -0.91 25.20 17.89
N ARG A 781 -0.64 25.87 19.03
CA ARG A 781 0.59 25.65 19.82
C ARG A 781 0.75 24.19 20.25
N ALA A 782 -0.30 23.60 20.80
CA ALA A 782 -0.30 22.21 21.25
C ALA A 782 -0.11 21.22 20.09
N ALA A 783 -0.79 21.45 18.96
CA ALA A 783 -0.71 20.60 17.77
C ALA A 783 0.67 20.70 17.09
N ALA A 784 1.22 21.90 16.92
CA ALA A 784 2.57 22.13 16.41
C ALA A 784 3.63 21.39 17.26
N ALA A 785 3.52 21.48 18.59
CA ALA A 785 4.39 20.80 19.53
C ALA A 785 4.29 19.27 19.46
N ALA A 786 3.07 18.74 19.36
CA ALA A 786 2.84 17.30 19.19
C ALA A 786 3.46 16.78 17.88
N GLY A 787 3.26 17.48 16.76
CA GLY A 787 3.82 17.11 15.47
C GLY A 787 5.35 17.14 15.45
N CYS A 788 5.95 18.21 15.97
CA CYS A 788 7.41 18.35 15.99
C CYS A 788 8.09 17.30 16.87
N ARG A 789 7.55 17.00 18.07
CA ARG A 789 8.09 15.93 18.93
C ARG A 789 7.89 14.54 18.32
N ALA A 790 6.73 14.27 17.72
CA ALA A 790 6.46 12.99 17.07
C ALA A 790 7.41 12.69 15.90
N LEU A 791 7.96 13.72 15.23
CA LEU A 791 9.06 13.59 14.27
C LEU A 791 10.44 13.46 14.95
N ASP A 792 10.69 14.19 16.05
CA ASP A 792 11.95 14.12 16.79
C ASP A 792 12.22 12.75 17.42
N ASP A 793 11.18 12.12 17.99
CA ASP A 793 11.18 10.78 18.60
C ASP A 793 11.46 9.64 17.60
N VAL A 794 11.31 9.93 16.30
CA VAL A 794 11.64 9.03 15.18
C VAL A 794 12.89 9.49 14.40
N GLU A 795 13.69 10.35 15.03
CA GLU A 795 14.99 10.84 14.56
C GLU A 795 14.94 11.69 13.26
N ILE A 796 13.80 12.31 12.96
CA ILE A 796 13.69 13.34 11.91
C ILE A 796 14.08 14.68 12.55
N LYS A 797 15.20 15.25 12.10
CA LYS A 797 15.85 16.43 12.72
C LYS A 797 15.86 17.68 11.84
N ASP A 798 15.27 17.61 10.65
CA ASP A 798 14.95 18.77 9.80
C ASP A 798 13.44 18.72 9.55
N ILE A 799 12.71 19.67 10.11
CA ILE A 799 11.25 19.66 10.19
C ILE A 799 10.68 20.87 9.45
N LYS A 800 9.77 20.58 8.55
CA LYS A 800 8.86 21.53 7.91
C LYS A 800 7.53 21.53 8.66
N LEU A 801 7.00 22.71 8.97
CA LEU A 801 5.70 22.88 9.64
C LEU A 801 4.89 23.94 8.89
N GLU A 802 3.64 23.61 8.55
CA GLU A 802 2.69 24.59 8.01
C GLU A 802 2.20 25.60 9.06
N THR A 803 1.42 26.59 8.63
CA THR A 803 0.84 27.60 9.53
C THR A 803 -0.22 27.05 10.49
N LEU A 804 -0.85 25.91 10.19
CA LEU A 804 -1.99 25.34 10.94
C LEU A 804 -3.19 26.30 11.11
N GLY A 805 -3.22 27.38 10.33
CA GLY A 805 -4.17 28.50 10.45
C GLY A 805 -3.67 29.70 11.26
N ASP A 806 -2.56 29.61 11.99
CA ASP A 806 -1.94 30.73 12.73
C ASP A 806 -0.42 30.54 12.82
N ALA A 807 0.32 31.16 11.89
CA ALA A 807 1.75 30.92 11.71
C ALA A 807 2.61 31.34 12.92
N GLU A 808 2.17 32.36 13.66
CA GLU A 808 2.81 32.82 14.89
C GLU A 808 2.66 31.76 16.00
N ALA A 809 1.44 31.29 16.25
CA ALA A 809 1.19 30.26 17.26
C ALA A 809 1.84 28.90 16.89
N ALA A 810 1.93 28.58 15.60
CA ALA A 810 2.62 27.38 15.13
C ALA A 810 4.13 27.46 15.40
N ALA A 811 4.75 28.61 15.10
CA ALA A 811 6.14 28.89 15.41
C ALA A 811 6.43 28.88 16.92
N GLU A 812 5.54 29.48 17.74
CA GLU A 812 5.65 29.45 19.21
C GLU A 812 5.62 28.02 19.76
N GLY A 813 4.59 27.23 19.40
CA GLY A 813 4.42 25.87 19.88
C GLY A 813 5.57 24.95 19.47
N ALA A 814 6.04 25.06 18.22
CA ALA A 814 7.17 24.29 17.75
C ALA A 814 8.49 24.69 18.45
N GLY A 815 8.79 25.99 18.52
CA GLY A 815 10.04 26.50 19.10
C GLY A 815 10.18 26.25 20.61
N LEU A 816 9.09 26.33 21.38
CA LEU A 816 9.10 26.06 22.83
C LEU A 816 9.24 24.56 23.15
N SER A 817 8.63 23.70 22.32
CA SER A 817 8.47 22.28 22.62
C SER A 817 9.68 21.41 22.27
N THR A 818 10.49 21.82 21.29
CA THR A 818 11.69 21.09 20.86
C THR A 818 12.98 21.61 21.50
N TRP A 819 12.93 22.71 22.25
CA TRP A 819 14.05 23.18 23.05
C TRP A 819 14.19 22.34 24.33
N LEU A 820 15.43 22.01 24.71
CA LEU A 820 15.74 21.26 25.91
C LEU A 820 17.04 21.78 26.53
N TYR A 821 17.03 22.08 27.83
CA TYR A 821 18.24 22.45 28.55
C TYR A 821 19.26 21.30 28.60
N GLN A 822 20.49 21.57 28.17
CA GLN A 822 21.55 20.56 28.08
C GLN A 822 22.99 21.10 28.13
N GLY A 823 23.21 22.33 28.59
CA GLY A 823 24.53 22.98 28.59
C GLY A 823 25.63 22.10 29.19
N TYR A 824 25.38 21.53 30.38
CA TYR A 824 26.34 20.72 31.15
C TYR A 824 26.14 19.20 31.05
N LYS A 825 25.40 18.71 30.05
CA LYS A 825 25.46 17.27 29.70
C LYS A 825 26.76 17.02 28.92
N ASN A 826 27.45 15.90 29.17
CA ASN A 826 28.59 15.48 28.33
C ASN A 826 28.14 15.47 26.85
N GLU A 827 29.04 15.78 25.90
CA GLU A 827 28.71 15.84 24.47
C GLU A 827 28.00 14.58 23.96
N GLU A 828 28.48 13.39 24.35
CA GLU A 828 27.88 12.07 24.05
C GLU A 828 26.41 11.91 24.53
N LYS A 829 25.99 12.75 25.48
CA LYS A 829 24.65 12.74 26.11
C LYS A 829 23.81 13.96 25.71
N LYS A 830 24.32 14.89 24.91
CA LYS A 830 23.52 16.00 24.35
C LYS A 830 22.64 15.45 23.22
N LYS A 831 21.33 15.72 23.29
CA LYS A 831 20.42 15.40 22.18
C LYS A 831 20.61 16.45 21.09
N LYS A 832 20.82 16.03 19.84
CA LYS A 832 20.68 16.95 18.70
C LYS A 832 19.24 17.46 18.65
N LEU A 833 19.05 18.77 18.84
CA LEU A 833 17.75 19.43 18.71
C LEU A 833 17.32 19.44 17.23
N PRO A 834 16.02 19.38 16.91
CA PRO A 834 15.56 19.48 15.54
C PRO A 834 15.63 20.93 15.05
N LYS A 835 15.94 21.09 13.77
CA LYS A 835 15.82 22.36 13.05
C LYS A 835 14.40 22.44 12.50
N ILE A 836 13.67 23.48 12.87
CA ILE A 836 12.29 23.73 12.39
C ILE A 836 12.30 24.90 11.41
N SER A 837 11.50 24.83 10.35
CA SER A 837 11.24 25.97 9.45
C SER A 837 9.84 25.89 8.83
N LEU A 838 9.32 27.03 8.39
CA LEU A 838 8.03 27.13 7.72
C LEU A 838 7.98 26.24 6.46
N TYR A 839 6.81 25.66 6.22
CA TYR A 839 6.42 25.01 4.98
C TYR A 839 5.60 25.98 4.12
N GLY A 840 6.12 26.31 2.93
CA GLY A 840 5.60 27.40 2.09
C GLY A 840 6.12 28.78 2.52
N GLU A 841 5.59 29.82 1.87
CA GLU A 841 5.93 31.24 2.10
C GLU A 841 4.78 32.02 2.77
N GLU A 842 3.61 31.38 2.92
CA GLU A 842 2.38 31.96 3.47
C GLU A 842 2.54 32.15 4.99
N GLY A 843 2.54 33.41 5.47
CA GLY A 843 2.69 33.75 6.90
C GLY A 843 4.12 33.87 7.43
N GLU A 844 5.12 34.12 6.57
CA GLU A 844 6.54 34.17 6.97
C GLU A 844 6.85 35.28 8.00
N ALA A 845 6.11 36.40 7.98
CA ALA A 845 6.31 37.50 8.92
C ALA A 845 5.80 37.14 10.33
N GLU A 846 4.61 36.58 10.42
CA GLU A 846 3.97 36.10 11.65
C GLU A 846 4.75 34.93 12.24
N TRP A 847 5.20 34.00 11.41
CA TRP A 847 6.13 32.92 11.79
C TRP A 847 7.41 33.49 12.41
N ARG A 848 8.01 34.52 11.81
CA ARG A 848 9.23 35.17 12.33
C ARG A 848 9.00 35.81 13.72
N VAL A 849 7.84 36.42 13.96
CA VAL A 849 7.44 36.94 15.29
C VAL A 849 7.33 35.80 16.31
N GLY A 850 6.67 34.69 15.94
CA GLY A 850 6.51 33.53 16.82
C GLY A 850 7.83 32.84 17.16
N ILE A 851 8.77 32.75 16.20
CA ILE A 851 10.12 32.26 16.44
C ILE A 851 10.88 33.17 17.41
N ILE A 852 10.83 34.50 17.25
CA ILE A 852 11.47 35.45 18.17
C ILE A 852 10.88 35.31 19.59
N LYS A 853 9.55 35.23 19.72
CA LYS A 853 8.86 34.99 21.01
C LYS A 853 9.30 33.68 21.68
N ALA A 854 9.39 32.58 20.92
CA ALA A 854 9.86 31.30 21.43
C ALA A 854 11.35 31.32 21.81
N GLN A 855 12.21 31.94 21.00
CA GLN A 855 13.64 32.05 21.29
C GLN A 855 13.93 32.92 22.52
N ALA A 856 13.20 34.02 22.68
CA ALA A 856 13.29 34.85 23.88
C ALA A 856 12.87 34.09 25.14
N GLN A 857 11.69 33.44 25.13
CA GLN A 857 11.26 32.62 26.27
C GLN A 857 12.25 31.47 26.54
N ASN A 858 12.76 30.79 25.51
CA ASN A 858 13.78 29.74 25.68
C ASN A 858 15.12 30.26 26.19
N TRP A 859 15.49 31.51 25.91
CA TRP A 859 16.68 32.13 26.52
C TRP A 859 16.44 32.49 27.99
N ALA A 860 15.24 32.98 28.35
CA ALA A 860 14.86 33.13 29.75
C ALA A 860 14.93 31.78 30.49
N ARG A 861 14.42 30.70 29.87
CA ARG A 861 14.55 29.32 30.39
C ARG A 861 16.01 28.88 30.55
N GLU A 862 16.88 29.17 29.58
CA GLU A 862 18.31 28.83 29.68
C GLU A 862 18.98 29.52 30.87
N LEU A 863 18.69 30.80 31.07
CA LEU A 863 19.22 31.58 32.19
C LEU A 863 18.72 30.98 33.52
N SER A 864 17.42 30.69 33.64
CA SER A 864 16.80 30.14 34.86
C SER A 864 17.15 28.67 35.18
N ASP A 865 17.34 27.80 34.18
CA ASP A 865 17.73 26.39 34.42
C ASP A 865 19.24 26.23 34.66
N THR A 866 20.05 27.26 34.43
CA THR A 866 21.49 27.21 34.71
C THR A 866 21.74 27.23 36.23
N PRO A 867 22.50 26.27 36.79
CA PRO A 867 22.82 26.27 38.22
C PRO A 867 23.52 27.55 38.65
N ALA A 868 23.14 28.09 39.82
CA ALA A 868 23.57 29.42 40.29
C ALA A 868 25.10 29.61 40.28
N ASN A 869 25.87 28.57 40.63
CA ASN A 869 27.34 28.62 40.60
C ASN A 869 27.96 28.76 39.18
N LEU A 870 27.13 28.73 38.13
CA LEU A 870 27.46 28.94 36.72
C LEU A 870 26.56 30.04 36.07
N MET A 871 25.75 30.74 36.89
CA MET A 871 24.90 31.88 36.54
C MET A 871 24.94 32.93 37.68
N THR A 872 26.14 33.21 38.18
CA THR A 872 26.34 34.25 39.20
C THR A 872 25.98 35.63 38.63
N PRO A 873 25.72 36.66 39.47
CA PRO A 873 25.40 38.02 39.01
C PRO A 873 26.31 38.55 37.91
N THR A 874 27.62 38.29 37.99
CA THR A 874 28.62 38.67 36.98
C THR A 874 28.44 37.90 35.67
N ILE A 875 28.23 36.58 35.73
CA ILE A 875 28.07 35.73 34.53
C ILE A 875 26.74 36.06 33.81
N PHE A 876 25.67 36.29 34.56
CA PHE A 876 24.40 36.75 34.00
C PHE A 876 24.59 38.09 33.29
N SER A 877 25.22 39.07 33.95
CA SER A 877 25.47 40.40 33.39
C SER A 877 26.31 40.35 32.13
N GLN A 878 27.34 39.49 32.08
CA GLN A 878 28.18 39.26 30.90
C GLN A 878 27.36 38.67 29.73
N ARG A 879 26.60 37.59 29.96
CA ARG A 879 25.73 36.99 28.92
C ARG A 879 24.69 37.98 28.37
N VAL A 880 24.11 38.81 29.23
CA VAL A 880 23.13 39.84 28.83
C VAL A 880 23.82 40.96 28.03
N PHE A 881 25.00 41.41 28.45
CA PHE A 881 25.81 42.38 27.70
C PHE A 881 26.18 41.85 26.30
N GLU A 882 26.71 40.63 26.20
CA GLU A 882 27.07 39.99 24.92
C GLU A 882 25.87 39.90 23.96
N VAL A 883 24.72 39.42 24.43
CA VAL A 883 23.53 39.21 23.58
C VAL A 883 22.86 40.53 23.18
N LEU A 884 22.72 41.49 24.10
CA LEU A 884 21.96 42.71 23.85
C LEU A 884 22.77 43.80 23.11
N THR A 885 24.08 43.92 23.35
CA THR A 885 24.91 44.92 22.64
C THR A 885 25.03 44.60 21.14
N HIS A 886 25.08 43.31 20.77
CA HIS A 886 24.99 42.87 19.36
C HIS A 886 23.66 43.23 18.67
N LEU A 887 22.60 43.51 19.43
CA LEU A 887 21.31 43.99 18.92
C LEU A 887 21.16 45.52 18.94
N GLY A 888 22.22 46.25 19.35
CA GLY A 888 22.22 47.72 19.41
C GLY A 888 21.58 48.31 20.67
N VAL A 889 21.43 47.52 21.73
CA VAL A 889 20.98 48.00 23.05
C VAL A 889 22.20 48.46 23.85
N ASP A 890 22.11 49.63 24.50
CA ASP A 890 23.11 50.06 25.47
C ASP A 890 22.97 49.26 26.78
N VAL A 891 24.06 48.69 27.27
CA VAL A 891 24.08 47.83 28.47
C VAL A 891 25.15 48.31 29.43
N GLN A 892 24.70 48.92 30.53
CA GLN A 892 25.57 49.45 31.58
C GLN A 892 25.58 48.49 32.76
N VAL A 893 26.72 47.85 33.01
CA VAL A 893 26.92 46.95 34.17
C VAL A 893 27.54 47.76 35.30
N HIS A 894 26.87 47.81 36.45
CA HIS A 894 27.32 48.52 37.64
C HIS A 894 27.94 47.56 38.65
N ASP A 895 28.96 48.01 39.37
CA ASP A 895 29.65 47.22 40.40
C ASP A 895 29.19 47.57 41.82
N LYS A 896 29.78 46.88 42.83
CA LYS A 896 29.48 47.12 44.24
C LYS A 896 29.81 48.54 44.70
N SER A 897 30.82 49.20 44.13
CA SER A 897 31.20 50.58 44.49
C SER A 897 30.21 51.62 43.96
N TRP A 898 29.58 51.34 42.81
CA TRP A 898 28.43 52.10 42.32
C TRP A 898 27.19 51.82 43.17
N ALA A 899 26.94 50.55 43.51
CA ALA A 899 25.80 50.15 44.34
C ALA A 899 25.88 50.76 45.75
N GLU A 900 27.04 50.76 46.41
CA GLU A 900 27.23 51.38 47.75
C GLU A 900 26.99 52.90 47.78
N GLN A 901 26.99 53.58 46.63
CA GLN A 901 26.59 54.98 46.52
C GLN A 901 25.06 55.17 46.39
N LYS A 902 24.28 54.08 46.40
CA LYS A 902 22.88 54.04 45.92
C LYS A 902 21.92 53.07 46.65
N ILE A 903 22.40 51.90 47.12
CA ILE A 903 21.62 50.67 47.43
C ILE A 903 22.26 49.92 48.62
N ASN A 904 21.49 49.13 49.38
CA ASN A 904 21.97 48.26 50.48
C ASN A 904 21.61 46.75 50.32
N ASP A 905 22.32 45.88 51.06
CA ASP A 905 22.49 44.43 50.76
C ASP A 905 21.64 43.47 51.64
N CYS A 906 21.44 42.21 51.21
CA CYS A 906 20.51 41.23 51.83
C CYS A 906 20.89 39.73 51.71
N SER A 907 20.30 38.90 52.58
CA SER A 907 20.40 37.43 52.70
C SER A 907 19.27 36.92 53.63
N GLN A 908 18.86 35.66 53.89
CA GLN A 908 19.35 34.25 53.79
C GLN A 908 18.11 33.31 53.45
N PRO A 909 18.22 32.15 52.74
CA PRO A 909 17.09 31.46 52.04
C PRO A 909 16.37 30.28 52.76
N SER A 910 15.22 29.82 52.22
CA SER A 910 14.39 28.70 52.73
C SER A 910 14.22 27.45 51.82
N SER A 911 13.07 26.75 51.86
CA SER A 911 12.90 25.35 51.40
C SER A 911 12.66 25.16 49.90
N GLU A 912 12.96 23.96 49.38
CA GLU A 912 13.03 23.64 47.92
C GLU A 912 14.23 24.34 47.22
N MET A 913 15.36 24.37 47.93
CA MET A 913 16.58 25.12 47.60
C MET A 913 17.16 24.94 46.19
N ASP A 914 16.95 23.82 45.48
CA ASP A 914 17.54 23.66 44.15
C ASP A 914 16.82 24.50 43.08
N GLU A 915 15.50 24.71 43.23
CA GLU A 915 14.73 25.58 42.33
C GLU A 915 15.10 27.06 42.49
N MET A 916 15.64 27.45 43.65
CA MET A 916 16.07 28.84 43.95
C MET A 916 17.20 29.34 43.03
N ARG A 917 17.86 28.44 42.27
CA ARG A 917 18.72 28.83 41.13
C ARG A 917 18.01 29.76 40.13
N ALA A 918 16.69 29.65 40.04
CA ALA A 918 15.84 30.36 39.12
C ALA A 918 15.17 31.60 39.75
N ASP A 919 15.51 32.04 40.96
CA ASP A 919 14.92 33.26 41.55
C ASP A 919 15.28 34.54 40.75
N MET A 920 16.33 34.47 39.93
CA MET A 920 16.64 35.44 38.88
C MET A 920 15.73 35.34 37.63
N SER A 921 14.62 34.59 37.65
CA SER A 921 13.71 34.45 36.50
C SER A 921 12.99 35.76 36.14
N GLY A 922 12.79 36.67 37.10
CA GLY A 922 12.32 38.02 36.82
C GLY A 922 13.29 38.78 35.90
N ALA A 923 14.58 38.77 36.27
CA ALA A 923 15.66 39.31 35.46
C ALA A 923 15.76 38.63 34.08
N ALA A 924 15.63 37.31 34.03
CA ALA A 924 15.65 36.54 32.79
C ALA A 924 14.50 36.95 31.83
N CYS A 925 13.28 37.13 32.36
CA CYS A 925 12.13 37.61 31.58
C CYS A 925 12.32 39.05 31.08
N VAL A 926 12.90 39.95 31.89
CA VAL A 926 13.21 41.33 31.48
C VAL A 926 14.23 41.34 30.34
N ALA A 927 15.37 40.65 30.52
CA ALA A 927 16.42 40.57 29.50
C ALA A 927 15.90 39.97 28.18
N ALA A 928 15.15 38.87 28.25
CA ALA A 928 14.55 38.23 27.08
C ALA A 928 13.49 39.10 26.38
N THR A 929 12.70 39.85 27.15
CA THR A 929 11.71 40.79 26.59
C THR A 929 12.40 41.94 25.84
N ILE A 930 13.48 42.50 26.39
CA ILE A 930 14.27 43.56 25.74
C ILE A 930 14.95 43.02 24.47
N ARG A 931 15.52 41.81 24.53
CA ARG A 931 16.08 41.10 23.37
C ARG A 931 15.06 41.00 22.23
N ALA A 932 13.86 40.47 22.52
CA ALA A 932 12.79 40.36 21.54
C ALA A 932 12.31 41.73 21.03
N ALA A 933 12.21 42.74 21.88
CA ALA A 933 11.82 44.09 21.47
C ALA A 933 12.84 44.72 20.49
N ALA A 934 14.13 44.45 20.68
CA ALA A 934 15.19 44.87 19.76
C ALA A 934 15.17 44.06 18.44
N GLU A 935 15.05 42.72 18.51
CA GLU A 935 14.92 41.85 17.33
C GLU A 935 13.68 42.20 16.47
N LEU A 936 12.56 42.53 17.11
CA LEU A 936 11.31 43.00 16.48
C LEU A 936 11.36 44.49 16.08
N LYS A 937 12.39 45.24 16.49
CA LYS A 937 12.58 46.68 16.22
C LYS A 937 11.38 47.54 16.65
N LEU A 938 10.86 47.27 17.85
CA LEU A 938 9.71 48.00 18.41
C LEU A 938 10.05 49.48 18.61
N LYS A 939 9.16 50.37 18.19
CA LYS A 939 9.38 51.83 18.18
C LYS A 939 9.09 52.47 19.54
N LYS A 940 9.70 51.96 20.61
CA LYS A 940 9.56 52.47 21.99
C LYS A 940 10.91 52.52 22.68
N ASN A 941 11.12 53.53 23.53
CA ASN A 941 12.23 53.55 24.46
C ASN A 941 11.89 52.61 25.62
N ILE A 942 12.77 51.67 25.93
CA ILE A 942 12.61 50.68 27.00
C ILE A 942 13.90 50.72 27.83
N VAL A 943 13.76 50.80 29.15
CA VAL A 943 14.89 50.72 30.10
C VAL A 943 14.71 49.45 30.92
N GLY A 944 15.72 48.58 30.91
CA GLY A 944 15.77 47.40 31.77
C GLY A 944 16.61 47.68 33.00
N LEU A 945 16.04 47.48 34.19
CA LEU A 945 16.76 47.56 35.46
C LEU A 945 16.75 46.18 36.09
N ILE A 946 17.93 45.65 36.42
CA ILE A 946 18.13 44.27 36.85
C ILE A 946 19.10 44.27 38.05
N PRO A 947 18.60 44.35 39.30
CA PRO A 947 19.42 44.13 40.48
C PRO A 947 19.75 42.64 40.62
N LEU A 948 21.00 42.30 40.94
CA LEU A 948 21.48 40.92 41.08
C LEU A 948 22.42 40.80 42.28
N THR A 949 22.13 39.86 43.17
CA THR A 949 22.98 39.44 44.30
C THR A 949 22.73 37.96 44.57
N GLU A 950 23.50 37.33 45.46
CA GLU A 950 23.28 35.95 45.90
C GLU A 950 22.79 35.93 47.36
N ASN A 951 21.60 35.36 47.58
CA ASN A 951 21.02 35.22 48.90
C ASN A 951 21.73 34.10 49.70
N LEU A 952 22.75 34.44 50.50
CA LEU A 952 23.60 33.46 51.20
C LEU A 952 23.84 33.74 52.70
N PRO A 953 23.79 32.71 53.59
CA PRO A 953 24.16 32.83 54.99
C PRO A 953 25.69 32.96 55.16
N SER A 954 26.14 33.96 55.92
CA SER A 954 27.56 34.20 56.19
C SER A 954 27.77 35.00 57.49
N GLY A 955 29.02 35.20 57.91
CA GLY A 955 29.36 36.09 59.03
C GLY A 955 29.10 37.58 58.77
N HIS A 956 28.79 37.96 57.53
CA HIS A 956 28.42 39.33 57.11
C HIS A 956 26.97 39.43 56.62
N ALA A 957 26.17 38.38 56.82
CA ALA A 957 24.78 38.32 56.40
C ALA A 957 23.89 39.33 57.14
N THR A 958 22.81 39.73 56.47
CA THR A 958 21.67 40.41 57.09
C THR A 958 21.00 39.47 58.09
N LYS A 959 20.57 40.02 59.22
CA LYS A 959 20.07 39.32 60.40
C LYS A 959 18.59 39.68 60.62
N PRO A 960 17.75 38.74 61.07
CA PRO A 960 16.38 39.06 61.48
C PRO A 960 16.36 40.18 62.53
N GLY A 961 15.64 41.25 62.25
CA GLY A 961 15.56 42.46 63.07
C GLY A 961 16.57 43.57 62.70
N ASP A 962 17.42 43.39 61.68
CA ASP A 962 18.24 44.49 61.15
C ASP A 962 17.37 45.63 60.60
N LEU A 963 17.85 46.86 60.77
CA LEU A 963 17.22 48.08 60.23
C LEU A 963 18.06 48.59 59.05
N VAL A 964 17.56 48.40 57.82
CA VAL A 964 18.20 48.89 56.59
C VAL A 964 17.51 50.17 56.09
N ARG A 965 18.17 50.92 55.21
CA ARG A 965 17.62 52.14 54.62
C ARG A 965 17.68 52.10 53.09
N ALA A 966 16.52 52.31 52.48
CA ALA A 966 16.32 52.34 51.04
C ALA A 966 16.74 53.69 50.42
N MET A 967 16.87 53.72 49.10
CA MET A 967 17.28 54.85 48.28
C MET A 967 16.36 56.08 48.44
N ASN A 968 15.03 55.88 48.60
CA ASN A 968 14.09 56.96 48.89
C ASN A 968 14.14 57.47 50.35
N GLY A 969 15.02 56.90 51.17
CA GLY A 969 15.22 57.29 52.57
C GLY A 969 14.29 56.61 53.58
N LYS A 970 13.37 55.73 53.16
CA LYS A 970 12.57 54.92 54.09
C LYS A 970 13.42 53.90 54.83
N THR A 971 13.08 53.67 56.09
CA THR A 971 13.70 52.68 56.98
C THR A 971 12.87 51.40 57.00
N ILE A 972 13.55 50.26 56.80
CA ILE A 972 12.94 48.93 56.67
C ILE A 972 13.48 48.03 57.77
N ILE A 973 12.59 47.44 58.57
CA ILE A 973 12.96 46.30 59.44
C ILE A 973 12.92 45.01 58.61
N VAL A 974 14.01 44.25 58.64
CA VAL A 974 14.15 42.93 57.99
C VAL A 974 13.79 41.84 59.00
N ASP A 975 12.51 41.63 59.29
CA ASP A 975 12.08 40.57 60.23
C ASP A 975 12.16 39.17 59.63
N ASN A 976 11.99 39.02 58.30
CA ASN A 976 12.35 37.78 57.60
C ASN A 976 13.51 38.02 56.63
N THR A 977 14.53 37.20 56.77
CA THR A 977 15.74 37.16 55.95
C THR A 977 15.44 36.55 54.56
N ASP A 978 14.50 35.59 54.50
CA ASP A 978 13.95 34.96 53.28
C ASP A 978 12.83 35.83 52.64
N ALA A 979 13.06 37.14 52.59
CA ALA A 979 12.18 38.15 51.98
C ALA A 979 13.02 39.34 51.48
N GLU A 980 14.07 39.00 50.74
CA GLU A 980 15.11 39.81 50.12
C GLU A 980 14.70 40.40 48.76
N GLY A 981 13.93 39.66 47.95
CA GLY A 981 13.58 40.06 46.58
C GLY A 981 12.86 41.41 46.54
N ARG A 982 12.04 41.68 47.56
CA ARG A 982 11.35 42.98 47.72
C ARG A 982 12.28 44.11 48.17
N LEU A 983 13.41 43.80 48.80
CA LEU A 983 14.39 44.76 49.29
C LEU A 983 15.29 45.23 48.15
N ILE A 984 15.77 44.32 47.29
CA ILE A 984 16.51 44.71 46.07
C ILE A 984 15.60 45.42 45.05
N LEU A 985 14.32 45.03 44.96
CA LEU A 985 13.34 45.74 44.14
C LEU A 985 12.98 47.12 44.68
N ALA A 986 12.95 47.34 45.99
CA ALA A 986 12.64 48.64 46.58
C ALA A 986 13.58 49.74 46.05
N ASP A 987 14.88 49.47 46.02
CA ASP A 987 15.87 50.41 45.51
C ASP A 987 15.87 50.50 43.98
N ALA A 988 15.64 49.38 43.27
CA ALA A 988 15.48 49.40 41.81
C ALA A 988 14.25 50.20 41.33
N LEU A 989 13.13 50.14 42.06
CA LEU A 989 11.93 50.95 41.81
C LEU A 989 12.19 52.44 42.09
N CYS A 990 12.92 52.76 43.16
CA CYS A 990 13.36 54.13 43.44
C CYS A 990 14.30 54.69 42.36
N TYR A 991 15.11 53.83 41.74
CA TYR A 991 15.97 54.20 40.62
C TYR A 991 15.19 54.36 39.30
N ALA A 992 14.18 53.53 39.06
CA ALA A 992 13.33 53.58 37.86
C ALA A 992 12.64 54.94 37.65
N GLU A 993 12.16 55.58 38.73
CA GLU A 993 11.52 56.90 38.67
C GLU A 993 12.46 58.00 38.12
N GLN A 994 13.78 57.85 38.24
CA GLN A 994 14.76 58.84 37.75
C GLN A 994 14.78 58.96 36.21
N PHE A 995 14.23 57.98 35.51
CA PHE A 995 14.09 57.98 34.05
C PHE A 995 12.79 58.67 33.57
N ASN A 996 11.95 59.20 34.48
CA ASN A 996 10.60 59.72 34.21
C ASN A 996 9.75 58.78 33.32
N PRO A 997 9.57 57.50 33.72
CA PRO A 997 8.95 56.48 32.88
C PRO A 997 7.44 56.74 32.68
N ARG A 998 6.90 56.34 31.52
CA ARG A 998 5.45 56.39 31.25
C ARG A 998 4.66 55.46 32.17
N PHE A 999 5.25 54.33 32.53
CA PHE A 999 4.79 53.38 33.54
C PHE A 999 5.99 52.52 33.97
N ILE A 1000 5.92 51.94 35.17
CA ILE A 1000 6.89 50.98 35.66
C ILE A 1000 6.26 49.58 35.64
N LEU A 1001 7.01 48.57 35.19
CA LEU A 1001 6.61 47.16 35.22
C LEU A 1001 7.77 46.36 35.80
N ASP A 1002 7.59 45.80 37.00
CA ASP A 1002 8.56 44.92 37.63
C ASP A 1002 8.05 43.47 37.70
N ILE A 1003 8.98 42.53 37.77
CA ILE A 1003 8.74 41.09 37.61
C ILE A 1003 9.66 40.35 38.58
N ALA A 1004 9.10 39.53 39.47
CA ALA A 1004 9.88 38.72 40.38
C ALA A 1004 9.16 37.45 40.82
N THR A 1005 9.95 36.46 41.21
CA THR A 1005 9.57 35.19 41.84
C THR A 1005 9.20 35.39 43.32
N LEU A 1006 8.47 36.46 43.61
CA LEU A 1006 8.54 37.18 44.88
C LEU A 1006 7.94 36.44 46.09
N THR A 1007 6.94 35.57 45.89
CA THR A 1007 6.34 34.83 47.00
C THR A 1007 5.90 33.40 46.68
N GLY A 1008 6.35 32.44 47.49
CA GLY A 1008 5.74 31.10 47.53
C GLY A 1008 4.22 31.12 47.81
N ALA A 1009 3.71 32.21 48.41
CA ALA A 1009 2.28 32.45 48.58
C ALA A 1009 1.52 32.58 47.24
N MET A 1010 2.15 33.07 46.17
CA MET A 1010 1.54 33.13 44.83
C MET A 1010 1.39 31.73 44.23
N ARG A 1011 2.39 30.86 44.44
CA ARG A 1011 2.31 29.44 44.07
C ARG A 1011 1.19 28.70 44.80
N ILE A 1012 0.87 29.08 46.05
CA ILE A 1012 -0.31 28.58 46.78
C ILE A 1012 -1.63 29.18 46.25
N ALA A 1013 -1.61 30.41 45.72
CA ALA A 1013 -2.82 31.13 45.30
C ALA A 1013 -3.29 30.80 43.86
N LEU A 1014 -2.36 30.60 42.92
CA LEU A 1014 -2.66 30.32 41.50
C LEU A 1014 -2.08 29.00 40.98
N SER A 1015 -1.24 28.30 41.76
CA SER A 1015 -0.30 27.32 41.21
C SER A 1015 0.50 27.97 40.06
N ASN A 1016 0.77 27.20 39.02
CA ASN A 1016 1.35 27.55 37.73
C ASN A 1016 0.32 28.03 36.68
N SER A 1017 -0.95 28.27 37.03
CA SER A 1017 -2.00 28.53 36.03
C SER A 1017 -1.90 29.91 35.33
N ALA A 1018 -1.45 30.94 36.05
CA ALA A 1018 -1.33 32.33 35.60
C ALA A 1018 -0.32 33.12 36.47
N THR A 1019 0.19 34.23 35.96
CA THR A 1019 1.01 35.20 36.72
C THR A 1019 0.12 36.11 37.58
N GLY A 1020 0.47 36.35 38.85
CA GLY A 1020 -0.25 37.29 39.71
C GLY A 1020 0.14 38.74 39.43
N VAL A 1021 -0.83 39.61 39.14
CA VAL A 1021 -0.58 41.02 38.79
C VAL A 1021 -1.20 41.98 39.81
N PHE A 1022 -0.36 42.86 40.37
CA PHE A 1022 -0.75 43.95 41.26
C PHE A 1022 -0.53 45.28 40.55
N THR A 1023 -1.51 46.19 40.59
CA THR A 1023 -1.45 47.42 39.78
C THR A 1023 -2.41 48.51 40.25
N ASN A 1024 -1.94 49.76 40.19
CA ASN A 1024 -2.72 50.98 40.40
C ASN A 1024 -3.47 51.44 39.13
N ASP A 1025 -3.11 50.95 37.94
CA ASP A 1025 -3.71 51.33 36.65
C ASP A 1025 -4.57 50.19 36.07
N GLY A 1026 -5.84 50.49 35.76
CA GLY A 1026 -6.76 49.52 35.16
C GLY A 1026 -6.56 49.29 33.66
N ASN A 1027 -6.16 50.32 32.91
CA ASN A 1027 -6.01 50.25 31.46
C ASN A 1027 -4.75 49.48 31.05
N LEU A 1028 -3.65 49.67 31.78
CA LEU A 1028 -2.43 48.86 31.63
C LEU A 1028 -2.71 47.39 31.96
N TYR A 1029 -3.49 47.11 33.01
CA TYR A 1029 -3.90 45.75 33.34
C TYR A 1029 -4.73 45.10 32.21
N GLU A 1030 -5.77 45.77 31.70
CA GLU A 1030 -6.57 45.20 30.60
C GLU A 1030 -5.73 45.01 29.32
N THR A 1031 -4.74 45.87 29.08
CA THR A 1031 -3.80 45.70 27.94
C THR A 1031 -2.91 44.47 28.14
N LEU A 1032 -2.38 44.25 29.35
CA LEU A 1032 -1.56 43.08 29.71
C LEU A 1032 -2.39 41.78 29.72
N ARG A 1033 -3.64 41.84 30.18
CA ARG A 1033 -4.61 40.75 30.17
C ARG A 1033 -4.94 40.32 28.75
N ASN A 1034 -5.26 41.27 27.86
CA ASN A 1034 -5.50 40.98 26.45
C ASN A 1034 -4.25 40.37 25.77
N ALA A 1035 -3.04 40.81 26.14
CA ALA A 1035 -1.80 40.18 25.68
C ALA A 1035 -1.68 38.72 26.17
N GLY A 1036 -1.98 38.44 27.45
CA GLY A 1036 -2.00 37.09 28.03
C GLY A 1036 -3.02 36.17 27.36
N THR A 1037 -4.20 36.69 27.03
CA THR A 1037 -5.25 35.96 26.29
C THR A 1037 -4.78 35.51 24.90
N VAL A 1038 -4.00 36.34 24.20
CA VAL A 1038 -3.47 36.03 22.86
C VAL A 1038 -2.31 35.03 22.93
N THR A 1039 -1.42 35.14 23.92
CA THR A 1039 -0.25 34.26 24.09
C THR A 1039 -0.59 32.93 24.76
N GLY A 1040 -1.75 32.81 25.41
CA GLY A 1040 -2.10 31.71 26.31
C GLY A 1040 -1.40 31.79 27.68
N ASP A 1041 -0.47 32.73 27.85
CA ASP A 1041 0.35 32.85 29.04
C ASP A 1041 -0.28 33.86 30.00
N ARG A 1042 -1.30 33.34 30.70
CA ARG A 1042 -2.28 34.10 31.49
C ARG A 1042 -1.68 34.97 32.58
N VAL A 1043 -2.38 36.08 32.85
CA VAL A 1043 -2.18 36.97 33.99
C VAL A 1043 -3.50 37.09 34.75
N TRP A 1044 -3.43 37.30 36.07
CA TRP A 1044 -4.62 37.43 36.92
C TRP A 1044 -4.46 38.56 37.95
N ARG A 1045 -5.46 39.44 38.08
CA ARG A 1045 -5.36 40.60 38.98
C ARG A 1045 -5.51 40.21 40.45
N PHE A 1046 -4.60 40.70 41.28
CA PHE A 1046 -4.69 40.63 42.74
C PHE A 1046 -4.96 42.00 43.38
N PRO A 1047 -5.56 42.04 44.58
CA PRO A 1047 -5.96 43.28 45.24
C PRO A 1047 -4.77 44.06 45.83
N LEU A 1048 -4.46 45.21 45.24
CA LEU A 1048 -3.55 46.21 45.80
C LEU A 1048 -4.30 47.15 46.76
N TRP A 1049 -4.80 46.62 47.87
CA TRP A 1049 -5.61 47.37 48.84
C TRP A 1049 -4.78 47.97 49.98
N GLN A 1050 -5.17 49.18 50.43
CA GLN A 1050 -4.58 49.89 51.58
C GLN A 1050 -4.54 49.03 52.87
N HIS A 1051 -5.46 48.06 53.02
CA HIS A 1051 -5.43 47.09 54.11
C HIS A 1051 -4.05 46.39 54.22
N PHE A 1052 -3.50 45.92 53.10
CA PHE A 1052 -2.22 45.21 53.10
C PHE A 1052 -1.04 46.16 53.35
N THR A 1053 -1.12 47.41 52.87
CA THR A 1053 -0.14 48.47 53.17
C THR A 1053 -0.12 48.79 54.67
N ASP A 1054 -1.28 48.82 55.32
CA ASP A 1054 -1.41 49.08 56.76
C ASP A 1054 -0.80 47.95 57.62
N GLU A 1055 -0.80 46.70 57.14
CA GLU A 1055 -0.14 45.57 57.82
C GLU A 1055 1.39 45.65 57.80
N VAL A 1056 1.99 46.23 56.74
CA VAL A 1056 3.45 46.39 56.59
C VAL A 1056 3.99 47.76 57.04
N THR A 1057 3.13 48.76 57.24
CA THR A 1057 3.50 50.12 57.71
C THR A 1057 2.94 50.42 59.11
N LYS A 1058 1.63 50.69 59.23
CA LYS A 1058 1.00 51.22 60.47
C LYS A 1058 1.11 50.31 61.70
N LYS A 1059 1.36 49.01 61.51
CA LYS A 1059 1.58 48.04 62.62
C LYS A 1059 3.05 47.87 63.01
N VAL A 1060 3.96 48.54 62.32
CA VAL A 1060 5.40 48.55 62.63
C VAL A 1060 5.68 49.58 63.72
N LYS A 1061 6.78 49.39 64.47
CA LYS A 1061 7.25 50.31 65.50
C LYS A 1061 8.76 50.49 65.34
N GLY A 1062 9.23 51.74 65.32
CA GLY A 1062 10.65 52.07 65.21
C GLY A 1062 11.21 52.18 63.79
N ALA A 1063 10.39 51.97 62.76
CA ALA A 1063 10.74 52.11 61.34
C ALA A 1063 9.51 52.50 60.51
N ASP A 1064 9.72 52.95 59.27
CA ASP A 1064 8.65 53.33 58.34
C ASP A 1064 7.86 52.12 57.81
N ILE A 1065 8.55 51.00 57.60
CA ILE A 1065 8.01 49.78 57.02
C ILE A 1065 8.74 48.52 57.53
N ASN A 1066 8.13 47.36 57.39
CA ASN A 1066 8.71 46.06 57.70
C ASN A 1066 8.58 45.14 56.48
N ASN A 1067 9.62 44.36 56.19
CA ASN A 1067 9.63 43.54 54.98
C ASN A 1067 8.64 42.36 55.01
N ILE A 1068 8.12 42.00 56.20
CA ILE A 1068 6.98 41.08 56.34
C ILE A 1068 5.82 41.69 57.13
N ALA A 1069 4.60 41.33 56.73
CA ALA A 1069 3.40 41.60 57.51
C ALA A 1069 3.26 40.63 58.68
N LYS A 1070 2.66 41.10 59.79
CA LYS A 1070 2.43 40.29 61.01
C LYS A 1070 1.04 39.63 61.04
N CYS A 1071 0.28 39.73 59.95
CA CYS A 1071 -0.99 39.04 59.74
C CYS A 1071 -0.79 37.59 59.23
N LYS A 1072 -1.76 36.71 59.52
CA LYS A 1072 -1.78 35.36 58.94
C LYS A 1072 -2.52 35.37 57.61
N GLY A 1073 -1.79 35.18 56.51
CA GLY A 1073 -2.33 35.14 55.14
C GLY A 1073 -2.04 36.42 54.35
N GLY A 1074 -2.34 36.40 53.04
CA GLY A 1074 -2.15 37.54 52.15
C GLY A 1074 -0.69 37.86 51.79
N GLY A 1075 0.20 36.86 51.79
CA GLY A 1075 1.65 37.05 51.61
C GLY A 1075 2.05 37.81 50.34
N SER A 1076 1.49 37.46 49.18
CA SER A 1076 1.74 38.18 47.91
C SER A 1076 1.17 39.60 47.94
N CYS A 1077 -0.01 39.78 48.53
CA CYS A 1077 -0.65 41.09 48.63
C CYS A 1077 0.12 42.05 49.55
N THR A 1078 0.72 41.53 50.63
CA THR A 1078 1.57 42.32 51.53
C THR A 1078 2.97 42.55 50.95
N ALA A 1079 3.48 41.65 50.11
CA ALA A 1079 4.70 41.88 49.31
C ALA A 1079 4.50 42.98 48.26
N ALA A 1080 3.41 42.94 47.48
CA ALA A 1080 3.06 44.00 46.54
C ALA A 1080 2.75 45.33 47.24
N ALA A 1081 2.08 45.30 48.40
CA ALA A 1081 1.86 46.50 49.20
C ALA A 1081 3.15 47.08 49.81
N PHE A 1082 4.17 46.25 50.06
CA PHE A 1082 5.52 46.70 50.40
C PHE A 1082 6.17 47.41 49.21
N LEU A 1083 6.20 46.78 48.02
CA LEU A 1083 6.78 47.38 46.81
C LEU A 1083 6.11 48.71 46.43
N ARG A 1084 4.79 48.83 46.63
CA ARG A 1084 4.02 50.04 46.34
C ARG A 1084 4.55 51.28 47.08
N GLU A 1085 5.15 51.10 48.25
CA GLU A 1085 5.73 52.19 49.05
C GLU A 1085 7.05 52.75 48.47
N PHE A 1086 7.60 52.14 47.42
CA PHE A 1086 8.83 52.57 46.74
C PHE A 1086 8.58 53.18 45.34
N VAL A 1087 7.33 53.19 44.89
CA VAL A 1087 6.87 53.87 43.67
C VAL A 1087 6.09 55.13 44.05
N THR A 1088 6.27 56.24 43.32
CA THR A 1088 5.52 57.47 43.57
C THR A 1088 4.02 57.27 43.35
N LYS A 1089 3.17 58.12 43.95
CA LYS A 1089 1.72 57.85 43.97
C LYS A 1089 1.08 57.90 42.59
N ASP A 1090 1.58 58.77 41.71
CA ASP A 1090 0.96 59.09 40.43
C ASP A 1090 1.56 58.32 39.24
N THR A 1091 2.77 57.73 39.37
CA THR A 1091 3.35 56.86 38.34
C THR A 1091 2.51 55.57 38.16
N PRO A 1092 2.03 55.25 36.94
CA PRO A 1092 1.37 53.98 36.66
C PRO A 1092 2.33 52.81 36.83
N TRP A 1093 1.90 51.75 37.52
CA TRP A 1093 2.79 50.69 38.00
C TRP A 1093 2.11 49.32 37.99
N MET A 1094 2.85 48.30 37.54
CA MET A 1094 2.46 46.89 37.61
C MET A 1094 3.59 46.03 38.20
N HIS A 1095 3.29 45.27 39.24
CA HIS A 1095 4.14 44.21 39.76
C HIS A 1095 3.59 42.84 39.33
N LEU A 1096 4.46 42.00 38.77
CA LEU A 1096 4.17 40.63 38.36
C LEU A 1096 4.87 39.64 39.33
N ASP A 1097 4.11 38.98 40.19
CA ASP A 1097 4.59 37.84 40.98
C ASP A 1097 4.49 36.57 40.13
N ILE A 1098 5.65 36.11 39.67
CA ILE A 1098 5.82 34.96 38.77
C ILE A 1098 6.23 33.67 39.50
N ALA A 1099 6.31 33.67 40.83
CA ALA A 1099 6.76 32.52 41.62
C ALA A 1099 5.94 31.25 41.34
N GLY A 1100 4.64 31.39 41.07
CA GLY A 1100 3.76 30.29 40.68
C GLY A 1100 4.09 29.69 39.31
N VAL A 1101 4.44 30.52 38.32
CA VAL A 1101 4.64 30.08 36.93
C VAL A 1101 6.09 29.73 36.57
N MET A 1102 7.07 30.10 37.39
CA MET A 1102 8.49 29.84 37.17
C MET A 1102 8.84 28.35 37.12
N GLY A 1103 8.38 27.61 38.13
CA GLY A 1103 8.85 26.26 38.48
C GLY A 1103 8.59 25.20 37.41
N PRO A 1104 9.10 23.97 37.61
CA PRO A 1104 9.13 22.95 36.57
C PRO A 1104 7.74 22.68 35.97
N ALA A 1105 7.65 22.75 34.63
CA ALA A 1105 6.41 22.47 33.92
C ALA A 1105 5.96 21.01 34.16
N HIS A 1106 4.92 20.84 34.98
CA HIS A 1106 4.08 19.64 35.01
C HIS A 1106 3.18 19.60 33.76
N ASP A 1107 2.46 18.48 33.55
CA ASP A 1107 1.83 18.08 32.28
C ASP A 1107 0.72 19.01 31.71
N GLU A 1108 0.47 20.17 32.33
CA GLU A 1108 -0.57 21.14 31.98
C GLU A 1108 -0.25 21.98 30.73
N LEU A 1109 1.04 22.20 30.41
CA LEU A 1109 1.46 23.01 29.26
C LEU A 1109 2.01 22.13 28.13
N PRO A 1110 1.18 21.71 27.14
CA PRO A 1110 1.55 20.68 26.18
C PRO A 1110 2.67 21.06 25.21
N TYR A 1111 3.20 22.28 25.26
CA TYR A 1111 4.30 22.77 24.42
C TYR A 1111 5.52 23.29 25.20
N ILE A 1112 5.58 23.13 26.53
CA ILE A 1112 6.78 23.41 27.34
C ILE A 1112 7.27 22.11 27.98
N PRO A 1113 8.44 21.55 27.61
CA PRO A 1113 8.98 20.37 28.27
C PRO A 1113 9.53 20.71 29.67
N ALA A 1114 9.51 19.71 30.55
CA ALA A 1114 9.93 19.82 31.95
C ALA A 1114 11.32 20.47 32.14
N GLY A 1115 11.41 21.33 33.15
CA GLY A 1115 12.42 22.37 33.31
C GLY A 1115 11.74 23.71 33.57
N MET A 1116 12.52 24.76 33.79
CA MET A 1116 11.98 26.11 34.04
C MET A 1116 11.18 26.62 32.83
N THR A 1117 10.16 27.43 33.08
CA THR A 1117 9.19 27.82 32.03
C THR A 1117 9.55 29.11 31.29
N GLY A 1118 10.30 30.03 31.90
CA GLY A 1118 10.58 31.37 31.35
C GLY A 1118 9.33 32.25 31.15
N ARG A 1119 8.22 31.93 31.83
CA ARG A 1119 6.97 32.68 31.77
C ARG A 1119 7.04 33.93 32.67
N PRO A 1120 6.39 35.06 32.30
CA PRO A 1120 5.45 35.23 31.19
C PRO A 1120 6.07 35.97 29.97
N THR A 1121 7.31 35.65 29.58
CA THR A 1121 8.09 36.38 28.54
C THR A 1121 7.27 36.75 27.28
N ARG A 1122 6.47 35.83 26.73
CA ARG A 1122 5.70 36.09 25.50
C ARG A 1122 4.58 37.14 25.71
N THR A 1123 3.95 37.15 26.88
CA THR A 1123 2.93 38.15 27.25
C THR A 1123 3.52 39.55 27.37
N LEU A 1124 4.74 39.66 27.88
CA LEU A 1124 5.46 40.95 27.97
C LEU A 1124 5.78 41.49 26.57
N ILE A 1125 6.26 40.63 25.66
CA ILE A 1125 6.53 40.99 24.25
C ILE A 1125 5.21 41.40 23.56
N GLN A 1126 4.15 40.62 23.72
CA GLN A 1126 2.83 40.93 23.14
C GLN A 1126 2.21 42.21 23.72
N PHE A 1127 2.44 42.51 25.00
CA PHE A 1127 2.03 43.76 25.65
C PHE A 1127 2.80 44.97 25.09
N LEU A 1128 4.12 44.87 24.92
CA LEU A 1128 4.91 45.93 24.27
C LEU A 1128 4.50 46.14 22.80
N GLN A 1129 4.15 45.07 22.08
CA GLN A 1129 3.56 45.15 20.73
C GLN A 1129 2.17 45.81 20.74
N ALA A 1130 1.31 45.54 21.74
CA ALA A 1130 0.01 46.18 21.88
C ALA A 1130 0.10 47.66 22.28
N LEU A 1131 1.23 48.08 22.86
CA LEU A 1131 1.55 49.48 23.16
C LEU A 1131 2.25 50.22 22.01
N CYS A 1132 2.41 49.60 20.82
CA CYS A 1132 3.12 50.18 19.67
C CYS A 1132 2.28 51.18 18.85
#